data_AF-A0AB74CR86-F1
#
_entry.id   AF-A0AB74CR86-F1
#
_cell.length_a   1.000
_cell.length_b   1.000
_cell.length_c   1.000
_cell.angle_alpha   90.00
_cell.angle_beta   90.00
_cell.angle_gamma   90.00
#
_symmetry.space_group_name_H-M   'P 1'
#
loop_
_entity.id
_entity.type
_entity.pdbx_description
1 polymer ?
#
loop_
_entity_poly.entity_id
_entity_poly.type
_entity_poly.pdbx_seq_one_letter_code
_entity_poly.pdbx_strand_id
1 'polypeptide(L)'
;MRVRETTRRKDKRFNLEKNRYLSHFYRYTPSGEELPEKHDKRISQKIFYSGLAYLPLNYVVTRIPEAFHRFEIIPGSLQGVNIFQLQEMPQLFHFDSTGFWNPLTPTTSLGTRLVVSTICVVPAVLMGLKMDMWFRPLADGQKGDNRLKTLKEIQQIYPQIPESKGGFPGYGGIPITHYKKYWYIQTDTVNTCIVGTSRSGKGQIEVLATIDNLSRAERQSSMVANDPKTELYVASKDELEARGYDVYAFNITDPLQSMSDNPLALIVKYWKRGDIDTATQLTNTFTNTIYYDANASDNKYFNENAQKAVNALIFALLEQADQTGDYSKLTPNNLVELLSEIGGFNYQDPDNEFKQLNALDEFMNQLPPGNIAKKQYGATKIGSDKAKGNILSTAITGLNPFTLTKIAKMTSQSTIDYKSIGFPKYLDLKLHESLLNQRIVVEFYHQGKKFHEERVKVGYRGFCEINFDCHLEQGDHVCLKYDHRGKEYVAWYEFSQRVLKDEERNIVYRKKRGETHLPELEKEAVLTLDEDKSNLLVESIRMHYTDKPMAIFMLTPDYDPSNHIIVSIFLSQLYKELSTQCVKTKGDKCHRRIHFILDEFGNMPPMDNMEGIMTVTAGRNMLWDLFIQSYQQLYAKYGEQNAAIIKENCQTHIYIMSTDDNTIEEFSKKVGNKTVEQENSTINSLGMNTHINRNVDSDRILTPERISTFLEGETIVLAPLKRQDLKGHKIRPYPIFNHGETNLPYAYQYIEDFNPSWDINDIDIHCTHADLDLKALQIDYDYFLPDIYARRLYHNMHDQIEEEAKENIFIKIVQSLDNSTAQKLLIQFYEEKQIDRLQEYLEKLRQNEEITEVIRKRLLLEAEKAVKE
;
A
#
# COMPACT_ATOMS: atom_id res chain seq x y z
N MET A 1 45.84 28.13 18.27
CA MET A 1 47.27 28.44 17.99
C MET A 1 47.35 29.39 16.81
N ARG A 2 47.97 30.56 17.02
CA ARG A 2 48.38 31.49 15.96
C ARG A 2 49.59 30.90 15.24
N VAL A 3 49.66 31.03 13.92
CA VAL A 3 50.94 31.19 13.23
C VAL A 3 50.83 32.41 12.32
N ARG A 4 51.50 33.48 12.78
CA ARG A 4 51.96 34.59 11.95
C ARG A 4 53.20 34.11 11.21
N GLU A 5 53.28 34.34 9.92
CA GLU A 5 54.57 34.62 9.28
C GLU A 5 54.46 35.89 8.46
N THR A 6 55.32 36.82 8.82
CA THR A 6 55.58 38.11 8.20
C THR A 6 56.91 38.02 7.49
N THR A 7 56.99 38.39 6.21
CA THR A 7 58.24 38.89 5.61
C THR A 7 57.99 39.90 4.47
N ARG A 8 58.24 41.17 4.83
CA ARG A 8 58.81 42.33 4.11
C ARG A 8 58.67 42.54 2.58
N ARG A 9 57.97 43.65 2.22
CA ARG A 9 58.44 44.92 1.57
C ARG A 9 59.68 44.83 0.65
N LYS A 10 59.76 45.32 -0.60
CA LYS A 10 59.40 46.61 -1.28
C LYS A 10 59.33 46.31 -2.81
N ASP A 11 58.47 46.91 -3.63
CA ASP A 11 58.70 48.23 -4.22
C ASP A 11 57.41 48.93 -4.64
N LYS A 12 57.36 50.24 -4.35
CA LYS A 12 56.35 51.18 -4.81
C LYS A 12 56.77 51.74 -6.16
N ARG A 13 55.91 51.65 -7.17
CA ARG A 13 55.62 52.76 -8.11
C ARG A 13 54.31 52.50 -8.85
N PHE A 14 53.53 53.57 -8.98
CA PHE A 14 52.18 53.68 -9.54
C PHE A 14 51.01 53.19 -8.66
N ASN A 15 50.67 54.06 -7.71
CA ASN A 15 49.33 54.17 -7.13
C ASN A 15 48.34 54.61 -8.23
N LEU A 16 47.43 53.71 -8.61
CA LEU A 16 46.09 54.08 -9.04
C LEU A 16 45.15 53.40 -8.04
N GLU A 17 44.58 54.18 -7.14
CA GLU A 17 43.49 53.74 -6.26
C GLU A 17 42.34 53.25 -7.15
N LYS A 18 42.29 51.95 -7.40
CA LYS A 18 41.05 51.30 -7.81
C LYS A 18 40.16 51.26 -6.58
N ASN A 19 39.13 52.10 -6.57
CA ASN A 19 37.91 51.82 -5.81
C ASN A 19 37.49 50.38 -6.12
N ARG A 20 37.74 49.47 -5.18
CA ARG A 20 37.18 48.13 -5.18
C ARG A 20 35.67 48.32 -5.03
N TYR A 21 34.96 48.37 -6.16
CA TYR A 21 33.56 47.97 -6.17
C TYR A 21 33.54 46.53 -5.64
N LEU A 22 33.01 46.35 -4.44
CA LEU A 22 32.79 45.07 -3.81
C LEU A 22 31.78 44.28 -4.64
N SER A 23 32.25 43.62 -5.71
CA SER A 23 31.53 42.49 -6.30
C SER A 23 31.73 41.32 -5.36
N HIS A 24 30.87 41.17 -4.35
CA HIS A 24 30.77 39.92 -3.63
C HIS A 24 30.28 38.86 -4.62
N PHE A 25 31.22 38.10 -5.19
CA PHE A 25 30.93 36.90 -5.97
C PHE A 25 30.52 35.79 -5.01
N TYR A 26 29.22 35.50 -4.90
CA TYR A 26 28.77 34.25 -4.28
C TYR A 26 28.98 33.12 -5.30
N ARG A 27 30.09 32.38 -5.17
CA ARG A 27 30.28 31.11 -5.88
C ARG A 27 29.46 30.03 -5.19
N TYR A 28 28.17 29.95 -5.49
CA TYR A 28 27.38 28.78 -5.11
C TYR A 28 27.45 27.76 -6.26
N THR A 29 28.48 26.95 -6.23
CA THR A 29 28.51 25.67 -6.96
C THR A 29 28.76 24.62 -5.89
N PRO A 30 27.80 23.73 -5.59
CA PRO A 30 28.09 22.55 -4.78
C PRO A 30 29.33 21.87 -5.39
N SER A 31 30.43 21.82 -4.64
CA SER A 31 31.69 21.30 -5.17
C SER A 31 31.52 19.83 -5.57
N GLY A 32 31.66 19.51 -6.86
CA GLY A 32 31.57 18.14 -7.39
C GLY A 32 30.30 17.82 -8.20
N GLU A 33 29.36 18.75 -8.37
CA GLU A 33 28.18 18.58 -9.25
C GLU A 33 28.41 19.26 -10.62
N GLU A 34 28.24 18.52 -11.72
CA GLU A 34 28.18 19.08 -13.08
C GLU A 34 26.81 19.76 -13.27
N LEU A 35 26.65 20.97 -12.74
CA LEU A 35 25.51 21.81 -13.06
C LEU A 35 25.53 22.19 -14.56
N PRO A 36 24.37 22.49 -15.18
CA PRO A 36 24.31 22.99 -16.55
C PRO A 36 25.36 24.10 -16.74
N GLU A 37 26.18 24.01 -17.79
CA GLU A 37 27.34 24.88 -17.97
C GLU A 37 26.97 26.34 -17.68
N LYS A 38 27.79 26.99 -16.84
CA LYS A 38 27.73 28.44 -16.62
C LYS A 38 27.57 29.15 -17.96
N HIS A 39 26.83 30.26 -17.96
CA HIS A 39 26.90 31.28 -19.01
C HIS A 39 28.30 31.94 -19.11
N ASP A 40 29.40 31.25 -18.78
CA ASP A 40 30.75 31.81 -18.71
C ASP A 40 31.38 32.04 -20.09
N LYS A 41 30.75 31.60 -21.19
CA LYS A 41 31.14 31.98 -22.56
C LYS A 41 30.29 33.13 -23.13
N ARG A 42 30.05 34.18 -22.33
CA ARG A 42 29.47 35.47 -22.79
C ARG A 42 30.41 36.34 -23.63
N ILE A 43 31.44 35.76 -24.24
CA ILE A 43 32.34 36.49 -25.16
C ILE A 43 31.51 37.08 -26.31
N SER A 44 30.56 36.31 -26.85
CA SER A 44 29.64 36.77 -27.90
C SER A 44 28.78 37.97 -27.44
N GLN A 45 28.22 37.93 -26.23
CA GLN A 45 27.41 39.04 -25.70
C GLN A 45 28.24 40.30 -25.41
N LYS A 46 29.47 40.15 -24.89
CA LYS A 46 30.39 41.28 -24.68
C LYS A 46 30.78 41.95 -25.99
N ILE A 47 31.04 41.16 -27.04
CA ILE A 47 31.30 41.67 -28.39
C ILE A 47 30.05 42.37 -28.94
N PHE A 48 28.87 41.77 -28.78
CA PHE A 48 27.61 42.33 -29.21
C PHE A 48 27.32 43.70 -28.54
N TYR A 49 27.40 43.81 -27.21
CA TYR A 49 27.18 45.07 -26.51
C TYR A 49 28.24 46.12 -26.83
N SER A 50 29.49 45.71 -27.02
CA SER A 50 30.56 46.63 -27.45
C SER A 50 30.30 47.15 -28.86
N GLY A 51 29.81 46.30 -29.78
CA GLY A 51 29.39 46.70 -31.12
C GLY A 51 28.18 47.64 -31.10
N LEU A 52 27.19 47.36 -30.24
CA LEU A 52 26.01 48.21 -30.06
C LEU A 52 26.37 49.61 -29.52
N ALA A 53 27.35 49.69 -28.62
CA ALA A 53 27.86 50.97 -28.10
C ALA A 53 28.76 51.70 -29.11
N TYR A 54 29.48 50.96 -29.97
CA TYR A 54 30.42 51.53 -30.94
C TYR A 54 29.72 52.35 -32.03
N LEU A 55 28.61 51.87 -32.59
CA LEU A 55 27.90 52.56 -33.68
C LEU A 55 27.48 54.00 -33.34
N PRO A 56 26.74 54.27 -32.23
CA PRO A 56 26.37 55.64 -31.87
C PRO A 56 27.58 56.48 -31.46
N LEU A 57 28.58 55.89 -30.78
CA LEU A 57 29.79 56.60 -30.40
C LEU A 57 30.57 57.08 -31.63
N ASN A 58 30.74 56.20 -32.62
CA ASN A 58 31.42 56.51 -33.86
C ASN A 58 30.64 57.55 -34.69
N TYR A 59 29.32 57.41 -34.78
CA TYR A 59 28.47 58.40 -35.47
C TYR A 59 28.57 59.79 -34.85
N VAL A 60 28.58 59.91 -33.52
CA VAL A 60 28.74 61.19 -32.85
C VAL A 60 30.13 61.76 -33.08
N VAL A 61 31.20 60.97 -32.85
CA VAL A 61 32.59 61.46 -32.94
C VAL A 61 32.96 61.88 -34.37
N THR A 62 32.44 61.20 -35.39
CA THR A 62 32.69 61.56 -36.80
C THR A 62 31.97 62.85 -37.23
N ARG A 63 30.87 63.22 -36.56
CA ARG A 63 30.09 64.43 -36.84
C ARG A 63 30.48 65.64 -35.97
N ILE A 64 31.21 65.41 -34.87
CA ILE A 64 31.75 66.49 -34.02
C ILE A 64 32.58 67.51 -34.83
N PRO A 65 33.52 67.11 -35.72
CA PRO A 65 34.25 68.06 -36.55
C PRO A 65 33.36 68.91 -37.47
N GLU A 66 32.29 68.34 -38.04
CA GLU A 66 31.32 69.08 -38.88
C GLU A 66 30.55 70.13 -38.05
N ALA A 67 30.21 69.81 -36.80
CA ALA A 67 29.61 70.74 -35.87
C ALA A 67 30.59 71.85 -35.46
N PHE A 68 31.83 71.51 -35.11
CA PHE A 68 32.87 72.48 -34.72
C PHE A 68 33.29 73.40 -35.87
N HIS A 69 33.39 72.89 -37.10
CA HIS A 69 33.75 73.71 -38.25
C HIS A 69 32.65 74.73 -38.60
N ARG A 70 31.38 74.43 -38.29
CA ARG A 70 30.27 75.40 -38.36
C ARG A 70 30.29 76.42 -37.22
N PHE A 71 30.88 76.09 -36.07
CA PHE A 71 31.12 77.04 -34.96
C PHE A 71 32.33 77.95 -35.22
N GLU A 72 33.38 77.48 -35.92
CA GLU A 72 34.56 78.30 -36.29
C GLU A 72 34.30 79.33 -37.40
N ILE A 73 33.15 79.28 -38.09
CA ILE A 73 32.74 80.27 -39.11
C ILE A 73 32.19 81.58 -38.47
N ILE A 74 32.39 81.81 -37.17
CA ILE A 74 32.09 83.11 -36.53
C ILE A 74 33.39 83.86 -36.20
N PRO A 75 33.99 84.60 -37.14
CA PRO A 75 35.01 85.58 -36.81
C PRO A 75 34.32 86.86 -36.28
N GLY A 76 34.24 87.02 -34.95
CA GLY A 76 33.81 88.29 -34.35
C GLY A 76 33.42 88.21 -32.87
N SER A 77 34.31 88.72 -32.01
CA SER A 77 34.12 89.18 -30.62
C SER A 77 33.47 88.23 -29.59
N LEU A 78 34.31 87.84 -28.62
CA LEU A 78 33.96 87.25 -27.32
C LEU A 78 33.29 88.24 -26.34
N GLN A 79 32.36 89.08 -26.80
CA GLN A 79 31.54 89.92 -25.92
C GLN A 79 30.07 89.85 -26.35
N GLY A 80 29.27 89.14 -25.56
CA GLY A 80 27.81 89.10 -25.69
C GLY A 80 27.26 87.82 -26.30
N VAL A 81 27.43 86.67 -25.62
CA VAL A 81 26.62 85.49 -25.92
C VAL A 81 25.49 85.41 -24.91
N ASN A 82 24.28 85.79 -25.34
CA ASN A 82 23.05 85.57 -24.58
C ASN A 82 22.66 84.09 -24.69
N ILE A 83 22.61 83.39 -23.55
CA ILE A 83 22.28 81.95 -23.45
C ILE A 83 20.87 81.63 -23.99
N PHE A 84 20.02 82.64 -24.16
CA PHE A 84 18.63 82.50 -24.62
C PHE A 84 18.42 82.63 -26.14
N GLN A 85 19.46 82.81 -26.97
CA GLN A 85 19.36 82.77 -28.44
C GLN A 85 19.73 81.40 -29.06
N LEU A 86 19.97 80.37 -28.24
CA LEU A 86 20.18 78.98 -28.68
C LEU A 86 18.91 78.29 -29.25
N GLN A 87 17.77 78.99 -29.24
CA GLN A 87 16.47 78.44 -29.65
C GLN A 87 16.23 78.46 -31.16
N GLU A 88 17.12 79.10 -31.95
CA GLU A 88 17.09 79.11 -33.43
C GLU A 88 18.25 78.30 -34.05
N MET A 89 18.61 77.16 -33.47
CA MET A 89 19.46 76.13 -34.10
C MET A 89 18.62 74.92 -34.57
N PRO A 90 17.71 75.06 -35.55
CA PRO A 90 17.13 73.88 -36.17
C PRO A 90 18.18 73.29 -37.13
N GLN A 91 18.47 71.99 -36.97
CA GLN A 91 19.30 71.15 -37.86
C GLN A 91 20.81 71.06 -37.57
N LEU A 92 21.24 71.08 -36.30
CA LEU A 92 22.61 70.68 -35.96
C LEU A 92 22.85 69.15 -36.06
N PHE A 93 21.80 68.34 -36.08
CA PHE A 93 21.87 66.89 -36.20
C PHE A 93 20.73 66.35 -37.07
N HIS A 94 20.84 66.46 -38.39
CA HIS A 94 20.03 65.58 -39.24
C HIS A 94 20.57 64.16 -39.08
N PHE A 95 19.72 63.25 -38.60
CA PHE A 95 20.08 61.84 -38.49
C PHE A 95 20.17 61.23 -39.88
N ASP A 96 21.41 61.02 -40.34
CA ASP A 96 21.68 60.32 -41.57
C ASP A 96 21.80 58.81 -41.28
N SER A 97 20.73 58.10 -41.61
CA SER A 97 20.67 56.64 -41.43
C SER A 97 21.80 55.90 -42.16
N THR A 98 22.26 56.42 -43.30
CA THR A 98 23.32 55.77 -44.08
C THR A 98 24.69 55.91 -43.41
N GLY A 99 25.00 57.08 -42.85
CA GLY A 99 26.22 57.30 -42.06
C GLY A 99 26.20 56.63 -40.68
N PHE A 100 25.02 56.39 -40.10
CA PHE A 100 24.90 55.68 -38.83
C PHE A 100 25.20 54.17 -38.95
N TRP A 101 24.68 53.53 -40.00
CA TRP A 101 24.91 52.09 -40.23
C TRP A 101 26.21 51.80 -40.98
N ASN A 102 26.79 52.79 -41.68
CA ASN A 102 28.04 52.64 -42.40
C ASN A 102 29.14 53.55 -41.80
N PRO A 103 29.95 53.05 -40.85
CA PRO A 103 31.03 53.82 -40.23
C PRO A 103 32.17 54.22 -41.20
N LEU A 104 32.06 53.86 -42.49
CA LEU A 104 33.06 54.07 -43.54
C LEU A 104 32.60 55.06 -44.63
N THR A 105 31.63 55.95 -44.36
CA THR A 105 31.13 56.92 -45.35
C THR A 105 32.23 57.80 -45.98
N PRO A 106 32.11 58.21 -47.26
CA PRO A 106 33.24 58.62 -48.11
C PRO A 106 33.88 60.00 -47.82
N THR A 107 33.41 60.77 -46.84
CA THR A 107 33.68 62.21 -46.75
C THR A 107 35.00 62.59 -46.05
N THR A 108 35.76 61.66 -45.48
CA THR A 108 37.03 61.92 -44.75
C THR A 108 38.20 61.03 -45.23
N SER A 109 39.46 61.40 -45.02
CA SER A 109 40.60 60.57 -45.46
C SER A 109 40.70 59.24 -44.69
N LEU A 110 41.18 58.17 -45.34
CA LEU A 110 41.23 56.83 -44.75
C LEU A 110 42.04 56.78 -43.43
N GLY A 111 43.09 57.61 -43.33
CA GLY A 111 43.92 57.72 -42.13
C GLY A 111 43.18 58.30 -40.93
N THR A 112 42.38 59.36 -41.11
CA THR A 112 41.59 59.95 -39.99
C THR A 112 40.46 59.02 -39.54
N ARG A 113 39.86 58.25 -40.46
CA ARG A 113 38.86 57.23 -40.12
C ARG A 113 39.43 56.11 -39.25
N LEU A 114 40.63 55.62 -39.58
CA LEU A 114 41.30 54.61 -38.77
C LEU A 114 41.62 55.16 -37.38
N VAL A 115 42.09 56.42 -37.28
CA VAL A 115 42.35 57.05 -35.98
C VAL A 115 41.07 57.21 -35.14
N VAL A 116 39.99 57.76 -35.70
CA VAL A 116 38.70 57.95 -35.00
C VAL A 116 38.08 56.61 -34.59
N SER A 117 38.11 55.61 -35.48
CA SER A 117 37.64 54.26 -35.18
C SER A 117 38.42 53.65 -34.02
N THR A 118 39.76 53.72 -34.03
CA THR A 118 40.59 53.19 -32.94
C THR A 118 40.31 53.89 -31.60
N ILE A 119 40.07 55.20 -31.62
CA ILE A 119 39.70 55.98 -30.42
C ILE A 119 38.33 55.55 -29.89
N CYS A 120 37.37 55.23 -30.75
CA CYS A 120 36.02 54.82 -30.38
C CYS A 120 35.94 53.37 -29.86
N VAL A 121 36.87 52.50 -30.25
CA VAL A 121 36.90 51.09 -29.81
C VAL A 121 37.06 50.98 -28.29
N VAL A 122 37.96 51.75 -27.67
CA VAL A 122 38.22 51.62 -26.22
C VAL A 122 37.00 52.02 -25.37
N PRO A 123 36.35 53.19 -25.57
CA PRO A 123 35.12 53.54 -24.85
C PRO A 123 33.97 52.60 -25.18
N ALA A 124 33.84 52.12 -26.42
CA ALA A 124 32.81 51.16 -26.79
C ALA A 124 32.99 49.81 -26.08
N VAL A 125 34.22 49.32 -25.95
CA VAL A 125 34.54 48.12 -25.17
C VAL A 125 34.26 48.35 -23.68
N LEU A 126 34.66 49.49 -23.12
CA LEU A 126 34.37 49.82 -21.71
C LEU A 126 32.86 49.93 -21.45
N MET A 127 32.12 50.55 -22.36
CA MET A 127 30.67 50.69 -22.29
C MET A 127 29.97 49.34 -22.50
N GLY A 128 30.45 48.52 -23.43
CA GLY A 128 29.98 47.14 -23.63
C GLY A 128 30.23 46.25 -22.43
N LEU A 129 31.38 46.39 -21.76
CA LEU A 129 31.67 45.71 -20.48
C LEU A 129 30.75 46.22 -19.36
N LYS A 130 30.46 47.52 -19.30
CA LYS A 130 29.53 48.10 -18.33
C LYS A 130 28.09 47.64 -18.57
N MET A 131 27.67 47.54 -19.84
CA MET A 131 26.38 46.98 -20.24
C MET A 131 26.29 45.49 -19.92
N ASP A 132 27.34 44.69 -20.18
CA ASP A 132 27.41 43.29 -19.74
C ASP A 132 27.21 43.18 -18.22
N MET A 133 27.83 44.08 -17.44
CA MET A 133 27.62 44.13 -15.99
C MET A 133 26.19 44.53 -15.60
N TRP A 134 25.56 45.47 -16.31
CA TRP A 134 24.18 45.89 -16.07
C TRP A 134 23.15 44.83 -16.44
N PHE A 135 23.42 43.99 -17.44
CA PHE A 135 22.52 42.91 -17.88
C PHE A 135 22.99 41.53 -17.40
N ARG A 136 23.94 41.48 -16.46
CA ARG A 136 24.36 40.25 -15.82
C ARG A 136 23.31 39.84 -14.78
N PRO A 137 22.71 38.64 -14.89
CA PRO A 137 21.89 38.10 -13.80
C PRO A 137 22.79 37.84 -12.58
N LEU A 138 22.34 38.29 -11.42
CA LEU A 138 22.94 38.06 -10.11
C LEU A 138 22.51 36.70 -9.50
N ALA A 139 21.34 36.19 -9.87
CA ALA A 139 20.80 34.92 -9.39
C ALA A 139 21.46 33.74 -10.10
N ASP A 140 22.18 32.93 -9.32
CA ASP A 140 22.91 31.74 -9.80
C ASP A 140 22.67 30.56 -8.85
N GLY A 141 21.40 30.27 -8.53
CA GLY A 141 21.00 29.15 -7.66
C GLY A 141 21.41 29.27 -6.17
N GLN A 142 21.99 30.40 -5.77
CA GLN A 142 22.60 30.65 -4.45
C GLN A 142 21.66 30.46 -3.25
N LYS A 143 20.35 30.59 -3.48
CA LYS A 143 19.28 30.49 -2.47
C LYS A 143 18.33 29.32 -2.74
N GLY A 144 18.66 28.47 -3.71
CA GLY A 144 17.85 27.36 -4.20
C GLY A 144 17.93 27.25 -5.72
N ASP A 145 18.19 26.05 -6.22
CA ASP A 145 18.33 25.71 -7.64
C ASP A 145 17.32 24.63 -8.07
N ASN A 146 16.29 24.41 -7.25
CA ASN A 146 15.24 23.45 -7.55
C ASN A 146 14.30 24.00 -8.65
N ARG A 147 13.63 23.12 -9.38
CA ARG A 147 12.65 23.47 -10.42
C ARG A 147 11.66 22.34 -10.66
N LEU A 148 10.59 22.64 -11.37
CA LEU A 148 9.67 21.62 -11.88
C LEU A 148 10.29 20.89 -13.08
N LYS A 149 9.99 19.60 -13.17
CA LYS A 149 10.38 18.75 -14.30
C LYS A 149 9.54 19.08 -15.53
N THR A 150 10.18 19.07 -16.71
CA THR A 150 9.49 19.31 -17.98
C THR A 150 8.86 18.03 -18.53
N LEU A 151 7.82 18.15 -19.36
CA LEU A 151 7.19 16.99 -20.01
C LEU A 151 8.18 16.11 -20.77
N LYS A 152 9.16 16.71 -21.46
CA LYS A 152 10.21 15.97 -22.19
C LYS A 152 11.06 15.12 -21.26
N GLU A 153 11.36 15.62 -20.07
CA GLU A 153 12.10 14.84 -19.05
C GLU A 153 11.23 13.72 -18.49
N ILE A 154 9.95 13.97 -18.20
CA ILE A 154 9.01 12.95 -17.74
C ILE A 154 8.95 11.79 -18.74
N GLN A 155 8.82 12.11 -20.03
CA GLN A 155 8.83 11.17 -21.16
C GLN A 155 10.10 10.34 -21.27
N GLN A 156 11.24 10.84 -20.80
CA GLN A 156 12.51 10.12 -20.81
C GLN A 156 12.67 9.21 -19.58
N ILE A 157 11.89 9.44 -18.52
CA ILE A 157 12.08 8.84 -17.19
C ILE A 157 11.07 7.74 -16.90
N TYR A 158 9.82 7.93 -17.36
CA TYR A 158 8.70 7.04 -17.06
C TYR A 158 8.21 6.35 -18.34
N PRO A 159 7.94 5.03 -18.31
CA PRO A 159 7.36 4.32 -19.44
C PRO A 159 6.01 4.92 -19.85
N GLN A 160 5.82 5.07 -21.16
CA GLN A 160 4.58 5.52 -21.76
C GLN A 160 3.65 4.34 -22.03
N ILE A 161 2.38 4.45 -21.65
CA ILE A 161 1.33 3.47 -21.95
C ILE A 161 0.09 4.16 -22.54
N PRO A 162 -0.76 3.44 -23.29
CA PRO A 162 -2.04 3.96 -23.77
C PRO A 162 -2.96 4.39 -22.61
N GLU A 163 -3.73 5.47 -22.82
CA GLU A 163 -4.71 6.02 -21.86
C GLU A 163 -5.76 4.99 -21.42
N SER A 164 -6.39 4.33 -22.38
CA SER A 164 -7.36 3.27 -22.15
C SER A 164 -7.32 2.27 -23.30
N LYS A 165 -7.93 1.10 -23.06
CA LYS A 165 -8.10 -0.02 -24.00
C LYS A 165 -6.78 -0.62 -24.50
N GLY A 166 -6.74 -1.95 -24.55
CA GLY A 166 -5.59 -2.70 -25.04
C GLY A 166 -4.47 -2.89 -24.01
N GLY A 167 -3.78 -4.02 -24.12
CA GLY A 167 -2.65 -4.36 -23.27
C GLY A 167 -1.36 -3.64 -23.69
N PHE A 168 -0.39 -3.59 -22.78
CA PHE A 168 0.93 -3.00 -23.04
C PHE A 168 2.05 -3.86 -22.43
N PRO A 169 3.27 -3.84 -23.01
CA PRO A 169 4.35 -4.70 -22.57
C PRO A 169 4.93 -4.27 -21.21
N GLY A 170 5.48 -5.24 -20.47
CA GLY A 170 6.10 -5.00 -19.17
C GLY A 170 5.11 -4.96 -18.01
N TYR A 171 5.49 -4.29 -16.91
CA TYR A 171 4.67 -4.16 -15.70
C TYR A 171 3.82 -2.90 -15.76
N GLY A 172 2.61 -2.98 -15.19
CA GLY A 172 1.82 -1.80 -14.83
C GLY A 172 2.42 -1.07 -13.62
N GLY A 173 1.84 0.07 -13.27
CA GLY A 173 2.33 0.88 -12.16
C GLY A 173 1.45 2.08 -11.85
N ILE A 174 1.87 2.84 -10.84
CA ILE A 174 1.18 4.04 -10.35
C ILE A 174 1.25 5.14 -11.42
N PRO A 175 0.13 5.80 -11.76
CA PRO A 175 0.14 6.92 -12.70
C PRO A 175 0.93 8.11 -12.12
N ILE A 176 1.78 8.72 -12.94
CA ILE A 176 2.62 9.86 -12.55
C ILE A 176 2.19 11.13 -13.28
N THR A 177 1.92 11.01 -14.57
CA THR A 177 1.49 12.11 -15.44
C THR A 177 0.63 11.56 -16.55
N HIS A 178 -0.40 12.30 -16.94
CA HIS A 178 -1.13 12.08 -18.17
C HIS A 178 -0.72 13.12 -19.20
N TYR A 179 -0.68 12.75 -20.48
CA TYR A 179 -0.52 13.72 -21.56
C TYR A 179 -1.23 13.23 -22.82
N LYS A 180 -2.19 14.03 -23.29
CA LYS A 180 -3.03 13.72 -24.47
C LYS A 180 -3.84 12.44 -24.31
N LYS A 181 -3.29 11.30 -24.75
CA LYS A 181 -3.93 9.96 -24.70
C LYS A 181 -2.97 8.90 -24.18
N TYR A 182 -2.04 9.32 -23.31
CA TYR A 182 -1.01 8.46 -22.78
C TYR A 182 -0.78 8.72 -21.30
N TRP A 183 -0.54 7.65 -20.56
CA TRP A 183 -0.07 7.68 -19.19
C TRP A 183 1.44 7.47 -19.15
N TYR A 184 2.08 8.17 -18.21
CA TYR A 184 3.45 7.90 -17.77
C TYR A 184 3.36 7.29 -16.39
N ILE A 185 3.83 6.06 -16.25
CA ILE A 185 3.61 5.25 -15.04
C ILE A 185 4.93 4.95 -14.31
N GLN A 186 4.86 4.76 -13.00
CA GLN A 186 5.98 4.32 -12.19
C GLN A 186 5.96 2.80 -12.04
N THR A 187 6.89 2.13 -12.72
CA THR A 187 7.03 0.67 -12.72
C THR A 187 8.11 0.13 -11.77
N ASP A 188 8.84 1.04 -11.10
CA ASP A 188 9.90 0.70 -10.16
C ASP A 188 9.33 0.01 -8.91
N THR A 189 10.14 -0.82 -8.25
CA THR A 189 9.73 -1.49 -7.00
C THR A 189 9.91 -0.55 -5.82
N VAL A 190 8.93 0.33 -5.61
CA VAL A 190 8.91 1.33 -4.54
C VAL A 190 7.52 1.37 -3.88
N ASN A 191 7.49 1.76 -2.61
CA ASN A 191 6.25 2.07 -1.92
C ASN A 191 5.83 3.52 -2.22
N THR A 192 4.53 3.75 -2.28
CA THR A 192 3.96 5.04 -2.66
C THR A 192 3.02 5.54 -1.57
N CYS A 193 3.09 6.83 -1.25
CA CYS A 193 2.11 7.50 -0.40
C CYS A 193 1.36 8.55 -1.23
N ILE A 194 0.04 8.38 -1.33
CA ILE A 194 -0.85 9.27 -2.05
C ILE A 194 -1.70 10.04 -1.03
N VAL A 195 -1.64 11.36 -1.08
CA VAL A 195 -2.30 12.27 -0.15
C VAL A 195 -3.47 12.97 -0.85
N GLY A 196 -4.68 12.66 -0.41
CA GLY A 196 -5.93 13.19 -0.95
C GLY A 196 -7.07 13.15 0.07
N THR A 197 -7.59 14.31 0.47
CA THR A 197 -8.76 14.42 1.36
C THR A 197 -10.02 13.83 0.71
N SER A 198 -11.08 13.58 1.50
CA SER A 198 -12.36 13.11 0.94
C SER A 198 -12.89 14.08 -0.11
N ARG A 199 -13.46 13.54 -1.21
CA ARG A 199 -13.94 14.28 -2.39
C ARG A 199 -12.87 15.01 -3.22
N SER A 200 -11.58 14.82 -2.95
CA SER A 200 -10.49 15.36 -3.79
C SER A 200 -10.34 14.68 -5.15
N GLY A 201 -11.06 13.58 -5.40
CA GLY A 201 -10.89 12.77 -6.61
C GLY A 201 -9.86 11.64 -6.48
N LYS A 202 -9.24 11.43 -5.30
CA LYS A 202 -8.23 10.37 -5.04
C LYS A 202 -8.59 8.99 -5.62
N GLY A 203 -9.81 8.50 -5.38
CA GLY A 203 -10.27 7.21 -5.91
C GLY A 203 -10.33 7.17 -7.45
N GLN A 204 -10.77 8.26 -8.07
CA GLN A 204 -10.97 8.36 -9.51
C GLN A 204 -9.69 8.68 -10.29
N ILE A 205 -8.79 9.47 -9.71
CA ILE A 205 -7.57 9.96 -10.37
C ILE A 205 -6.42 8.95 -10.22
N GLU A 206 -6.28 8.33 -9.04
CA GLU A 206 -5.13 7.47 -8.72
C GLU A 206 -5.52 6.01 -8.50
N VAL A 207 -6.53 5.71 -7.66
CA VAL A 207 -6.84 4.31 -7.26
C VAL A 207 -7.35 3.48 -8.45
N LEU A 208 -8.44 3.89 -9.10
CA LEU A 208 -9.00 3.17 -10.25
C LEU A 208 -8.03 3.14 -11.44
N ALA A 209 -7.32 4.24 -11.68
CA ALA A 209 -6.28 4.33 -12.71
C ALA A 209 -5.16 3.31 -12.45
N THR A 210 -4.75 3.12 -11.18
CA THR A 210 -3.78 2.10 -10.78
C THR A 210 -4.30 0.69 -11.05
N ILE A 211 -5.54 0.36 -10.65
CA ILE A 211 -6.14 -0.96 -10.89
C ILE A 211 -6.22 -1.26 -12.40
N ASP A 212 -6.63 -0.27 -13.20
CA ASP A 212 -6.68 -0.42 -14.67
C ASP A 212 -5.29 -0.63 -15.27
N ASN A 213 -4.31 0.21 -14.90
CA ASN A 213 -2.94 0.10 -15.40
C ASN A 213 -2.30 -1.25 -15.05
N LEU A 214 -2.49 -1.73 -13.82
CA LEU A 214 -1.94 -3.02 -13.37
C LEU A 214 -2.56 -4.20 -14.10
N SER A 215 -3.85 -4.14 -14.41
CA SER A 215 -4.56 -5.25 -15.05
C SER A 215 -4.41 -5.33 -16.56
N ARG A 216 -4.10 -4.23 -17.25
CA ARG A 216 -3.81 -4.21 -18.70
C ARG A 216 -2.38 -4.60 -19.06
N ALA A 217 -1.46 -4.58 -18.10
CA ALA A 217 -0.07 -4.91 -18.34
C ALA A 217 0.09 -6.36 -18.81
N GLU A 218 1.07 -6.63 -19.69
CA GLU A 218 1.44 -8.01 -20.08
C GLU A 218 1.91 -8.81 -18.85
N ARG A 219 2.69 -8.17 -17.97
CA ARG A 219 3.09 -8.74 -16.67
C ARG A 219 2.14 -8.23 -15.60
N GLN A 220 1.00 -8.90 -15.49
CA GLN A 220 -0.05 -8.58 -14.53
C GLN A 220 0.41 -8.79 -13.09
N SER A 221 0.23 -7.77 -12.25
CA SER A 221 0.46 -7.86 -10.80
C SER A 221 -0.79 -8.39 -10.10
N SER A 222 -0.60 -9.15 -9.02
CA SER A 222 -1.69 -9.43 -8.07
C SER A 222 -2.02 -8.16 -7.27
N MET A 223 -3.26 -8.04 -6.81
CA MET A 223 -3.77 -6.87 -6.09
C MET A 223 -4.41 -7.30 -4.78
N VAL A 224 -4.13 -6.56 -3.71
CA VAL A 224 -4.84 -6.63 -2.43
C VAL A 224 -5.31 -5.22 -2.12
N ALA A 225 -6.59 -4.95 -2.34
CA ALA A 225 -7.17 -3.62 -2.25
C ALA A 225 -8.03 -3.49 -0.99
N ASN A 226 -7.85 -2.42 -0.21
CA ASN A 226 -8.82 -2.04 0.80
C ASN A 226 -9.91 -1.21 0.13
N ASP A 227 -11.18 -1.58 0.33
CA ASP A 227 -12.32 -0.95 -0.33
C ASP A 227 -13.50 -0.77 0.66
N PRO A 228 -13.42 0.22 1.56
CA PRO A 228 -14.45 0.44 2.58
C PRO A 228 -15.81 0.89 1.99
N LYS A 229 -15.83 1.38 0.74
CA LYS A 229 -17.04 1.87 0.08
C LYS A 229 -17.63 0.88 -0.91
N THR A 230 -16.97 -0.25 -1.14
CA THR A 230 -17.33 -1.27 -2.15
C THR A 230 -17.27 -0.80 -3.61
N GLU A 231 -16.95 0.48 -3.85
CA GLU A 231 -16.93 1.10 -5.18
C GLU A 231 -15.85 0.49 -6.07
N LEU A 232 -14.70 0.09 -5.51
CA LEU A 232 -13.58 -0.43 -6.30
C LEU A 232 -13.87 -1.85 -6.79
N TYR A 233 -14.39 -2.71 -5.92
CA TYR A 233 -14.79 -4.07 -6.27
C TYR A 233 -15.89 -4.05 -7.33
N VAL A 234 -16.95 -3.27 -7.08
CA VAL A 234 -18.11 -3.19 -7.97
C VAL A 234 -17.72 -2.67 -9.34
N ALA A 235 -16.93 -1.60 -9.39
CA ALA A 235 -16.53 -1.00 -10.66
C ALA A 235 -15.60 -1.90 -11.51
N SER A 236 -14.77 -2.74 -10.88
CA SER A 236 -13.66 -3.42 -11.56
C SER A 236 -13.78 -4.94 -11.68
N LYS A 237 -14.64 -5.62 -10.90
CA LYS A 237 -14.74 -7.09 -10.85
C LYS A 237 -14.83 -7.73 -12.25
N ASP A 238 -15.86 -7.38 -13.00
CA ASP A 238 -16.16 -8.02 -14.29
C ASP A 238 -15.03 -7.81 -15.31
N GLU A 239 -14.47 -6.60 -15.35
CA GLU A 239 -13.37 -6.30 -16.27
C GLU A 239 -12.07 -7.00 -15.84
N LEU A 240 -11.79 -7.12 -14.53
CA LEU A 240 -10.66 -7.90 -14.03
C LEU A 240 -10.80 -9.39 -14.38
N GLU A 241 -11.99 -9.97 -14.21
CA GLU A 241 -12.27 -11.35 -14.61
C GLU A 241 -12.13 -11.53 -16.14
N ALA A 242 -12.63 -10.57 -16.92
CA ALA A 242 -12.46 -10.53 -18.37
C ALA A 242 -10.99 -10.39 -18.79
N ARG A 243 -10.14 -9.80 -17.94
CA ARG A 243 -8.68 -9.70 -18.13
C ARG A 243 -7.92 -10.92 -17.59
N GLY A 244 -8.61 -11.89 -17.00
CA GLY A 244 -8.05 -13.18 -16.57
C GLY A 244 -7.66 -13.27 -15.09
N TYR A 245 -8.07 -12.31 -14.27
CA TYR A 245 -7.86 -12.37 -12.82
C TYR A 245 -8.82 -13.36 -12.16
N ASP A 246 -8.35 -13.99 -11.08
CA ASP A 246 -9.25 -14.51 -10.05
C ASP A 246 -9.58 -13.35 -9.08
N VAL A 247 -10.84 -12.94 -9.03
CA VAL A 247 -11.30 -11.80 -8.24
C VAL A 247 -12.08 -12.29 -7.02
N TYR A 248 -11.68 -11.83 -5.84
CA TYR A 248 -12.29 -12.22 -4.57
C TYR A 248 -12.73 -10.99 -3.78
N ALA A 249 -13.91 -11.08 -3.16
CA ALA A 249 -14.36 -10.12 -2.15
C ALA A 249 -14.16 -10.75 -0.76
N PHE A 250 -13.35 -10.11 0.07
CA PHE A 250 -13.28 -10.39 1.50
C PHE A 250 -14.21 -9.42 2.22
N ASN A 251 -15.48 -9.81 2.33
CA ASN A 251 -16.56 -8.92 2.71
C ASN A 251 -16.89 -9.05 4.20
N ILE A 252 -16.38 -8.10 4.98
CA ILE A 252 -16.67 -8.02 6.42
C ILE A 252 -18.04 -7.37 6.66
N THR A 253 -18.52 -6.54 5.72
CA THR A 253 -19.82 -5.87 5.79
C THR A 253 -20.99 -6.87 5.69
N ASP A 254 -20.94 -7.79 4.71
CA ASP A 254 -21.85 -8.94 4.64
C ASP A 254 -21.05 -10.25 4.52
N PRO A 255 -20.71 -10.89 5.65
CA PRO A 255 -19.85 -12.07 5.64
C PRO A 255 -20.45 -13.28 4.94
N LEU A 256 -21.77 -13.34 4.70
CA LEU A 256 -22.38 -14.42 3.92
C LEU A 256 -22.20 -14.25 2.41
N GLN A 257 -21.67 -13.10 1.97
CA GLN A 257 -21.30 -12.78 0.59
C GLN A 257 -19.81 -12.44 0.54
N SER A 258 -18.97 -13.40 0.93
CA SER A 258 -17.53 -13.24 1.06
C SER A 258 -16.80 -14.52 0.65
N MET A 259 -15.52 -14.40 0.27
CA MET A 259 -14.58 -15.50 0.38
C MET A 259 -14.43 -15.92 1.86
N SER A 260 -14.08 -17.18 2.11
CA SER A 260 -13.75 -17.69 3.44
C SER A 260 -12.25 -17.55 3.72
N ASP A 261 -11.91 -17.22 4.98
CA ASP A 261 -10.53 -17.17 5.45
C ASP A 261 -10.44 -17.67 6.89
N ASN A 262 -9.94 -18.89 7.09
CA ASN A 262 -9.64 -19.42 8.42
C ASN A 262 -8.22 -18.99 8.84
N PRO A 263 -8.06 -18.07 9.81
CA PRO A 263 -6.75 -17.58 10.23
C PRO A 263 -5.91 -18.65 10.96
N LEU A 264 -6.48 -19.80 11.29
CA LEU A 264 -5.73 -20.92 11.89
C LEU A 264 -5.17 -21.88 10.82
N ALA A 265 -5.55 -21.75 9.54
CA ALA A 265 -5.18 -22.70 8.49
C ALA A 265 -3.66 -22.82 8.29
N LEU A 266 -2.92 -21.70 8.34
CA LEU A 266 -1.46 -21.74 8.28
C LEU A 266 -0.84 -22.46 9.48
N ILE A 267 -1.38 -22.25 10.69
CA ILE A 267 -0.90 -22.90 11.91
C ILE A 267 -1.11 -24.42 11.78
N VAL A 268 -2.30 -24.84 11.35
CA VAL A 268 -2.63 -26.25 11.07
C VAL A 268 -1.69 -26.85 10.05
N LYS A 269 -1.40 -26.14 8.95
CA LYS A 269 -0.48 -26.62 7.89
C LYS A 269 0.89 -26.98 8.45
N TYR A 270 1.54 -26.09 9.22
CA TYR A 270 2.87 -26.34 9.76
C TYR A 270 2.85 -27.34 10.93
N TRP A 271 1.79 -27.33 11.75
CA TRP A 271 1.59 -28.33 12.80
C TRP A 271 1.51 -29.75 12.23
N LYS A 272 0.71 -29.98 11.18
CA LYS A 272 0.60 -31.29 10.49
C LYS A 272 1.92 -31.77 9.88
N ARG A 273 2.82 -30.84 9.55
CA ARG A 273 4.19 -31.17 9.09
C ARG A 273 5.14 -31.52 10.24
N GLY A 274 4.70 -31.37 11.49
CA GLY A 274 5.50 -31.51 12.70
C GLY A 274 6.43 -30.32 12.96
N ASP A 275 6.33 -29.24 12.20
CA ASP A 275 7.10 -28.01 12.41
C ASP A 275 6.43 -27.15 13.49
N ILE A 276 6.59 -27.62 14.72
CA ILE A 276 6.02 -27.02 15.92
C ILE A 276 6.54 -25.60 16.15
N ASP A 277 7.80 -25.32 15.82
CA ASP A 277 8.42 -24.01 16.04
C ASP A 277 7.79 -22.97 15.11
N THR A 278 7.64 -23.29 13.82
CA THR A 278 6.98 -22.39 12.87
C THR A 278 5.50 -22.23 13.20
N ALA A 279 4.80 -23.32 13.56
CA ALA A 279 3.42 -23.25 14.03
C ALA A 279 3.29 -22.32 15.25
N THR A 280 4.22 -22.40 16.21
CA THR A 280 4.23 -21.54 17.40
C THR A 280 4.47 -20.08 17.05
N GLN A 281 5.37 -19.78 16.11
CA GLN A 281 5.57 -18.41 15.63
C GLN A 281 4.32 -17.84 14.97
N LEU A 282 3.63 -18.63 14.15
CA LEU A 282 2.39 -18.23 13.49
C LEU A 282 1.25 -18.02 14.49
N THR A 283 1.13 -18.89 15.50
CA THR A 283 0.19 -18.73 16.62
C THR A 283 0.45 -17.43 17.36
N ASN A 284 1.72 -17.11 17.66
CA ASN A 284 2.10 -15.83 18.26
C ASN A 284 1.75 -14.63 17.37
N THR A 285 1.96 -14.72 16.04
CA THR A 285 1.59 -13.64 15.11
C THR A 285 0.09 -13.41 15.09
N PHE A 286 -0.72 -14.48 15.04
CA PHE A 286 -2.18 -14.41 15.08
C PHE A 286 -2.66 -13.72 16.36
N THR A 287 -2.24 -14.22 17.52
CA THR A 287 -2.73 -13.68 18.80
C THR A 287 -2.14 -12.31 19.12
N ASN A 288 -0.90 -12.01 18.73
CA ASN A 288 -0.36 -10.66 18.86
C ASN A 288 -1.20 -9.65 18.08
N THR A 289 -1.65 -9.99 16.86
CA THR A 289 -2.50 -9.10 16.08
C THR A 289 -3.80 -8.74 16.82
N ILE A 290 -4.35 -9.66 17.60
CA ILE A 290 -5.60 -9.46 18.37
C ILE A 290 -5.37 -8.61 19.63
N TYR A 291 -4.30 -8.86 20.38
CA TYR A 291 -4.05 -8.26 21.70
C TYR A 291 -3.02 -7.12 21.70
N TYR A 292 -2.44 -6.80 20.55
CA TYR A 292 -1.50 -5.70 20.41
C TYR A 292 -2.21 -4.36 20.55
N ASP A 293 -1.68 -3.52 21.45
CA ASP A 293 -2.09 -2.13 21.59
C ASP A 293 -0.84 -1.28 21.83
N ALA A 294 -0.55 -0.38 20.89
CA ALA A 294 0.61 0.51 20.93
C ALA A 294 0.54 1.51 22.10
N ASN A 295 -0.66 1.77 22.64
CA ASN A 295 -0.90 2.74 23.70
C ASN A 295 -1.17 2.10 25.08
N ALA A 296 -1.11 0.77 25.18
CA ALA A 296 -1.36 0.06 26.43
C ALA A 296 -0.18 0.21 27.41
N SER A 297 -0.35 1.02 28.45
CA SER A 297 0.52 1.02 29.63
C SER A 297 0.19 -0.20 30.52
N ASP A 298 -0.72 -0.05 31.47
CA ASP A 298 -0.96 -1.05 32.52
C ASP A 298 -1.70 -2.29 31.97
N ASN A 299 -2.45 -2.13 30.87
CA ASN A 299 -3.14 -3.22 30.19
C ASN A 299 -2.19 -4.21 29.50
N LYS A 300 -0.92 -3.83 29.28
CA LYS A 300 0.07 -4.67 28.60
C LYS A 300 0.24 -6.03 29.27
N TYR A 301 0.26 -6.07 30.61
CA TYR A 301 0.34 -7.33 31.36
C TYR A 301 -0.85 -8.25 31.06
N PHE A 302 -2.07 -7.71 31.03
CA PHE A 302 -3.27 -8.50 30.76
C PHE A 302 -3.33 -8.97 29.31
N ASN A 303 -2.96 -8.11 28.36
CA ASN A 303 -2.92 -8.44 26.93
C ASN A 303 -1.90 -9.56 26.63
N GLU A 304 -0.68 -9.47 27.17
CA GLU A 304 0.36 -10.50 26.96
C GLU A 304 -0.04 -11.86 27.56
N ASN A 305 -0.71 -11.87 28.70
CA ASN A 305 -1.18 -13.13 29.30
C ASN A 305 -2.44 -13.67 28.63
N ALA A 306 -3.34 -12.81 28.14
CA ALA A 306 -4.48 -13.21 27.32
C ALA A 306 -4.01 -13.87 26.01
N GLN A 307 -3.00 -13.28 25.36
CA GLN A 307 -2.33 -13.85 24.21
C GLN A 307 -1.83 -15.27 24.49
N LYS A 308 -1.10 -15.48 25.61
CA LYS A 308 -0.59 -16.80 26.01
C LYS A 308 -1.70 -17.80 26.33
N ALA A 309 -2.78 -17.35 26.96
CA ALA A 309 -3.95 -18.19 27.25
C ALA A 309 -4.58 -18.69 25.95
N VAL A 310 -4.82 -17.81 24.96
CA VAL A 310 -5.36 -18.21 23.65
C VAL A 310 -4.40 -19.10 22.89
N ASN A 311 -3.09 -18.83 22.93
CA ASN A 311 -2.08 -19.73 22.36
C ASN A 311 -2.22 -21.14 22.94
N ALA A 312 -2.38 -21.25 24.27
CA ALA A 312 -2.54 -22.55 24.92
C ALA A 312 -3.79 -23.29 24.43
N LEU A 313 -4.91 -22.60 24.24
CA LEU A 313 -6.14 -23.18 23.70
C LEU A 313 -5.98 -23.64 22.26
N ILE A 314 -5.30 -22.86 21.41
CA ILE A 314 -4.97 -23.26 20.04
C ILE A 314 -4.17 -24.56 20.02
N PHE A 315 -3.14 -24.67 20.87
CA PHE A 315 -2.37 -25.91 20.99
C PHE A 315 -3.18 -27.08 21.55
N ALA A 316 -4.07 -26.84 22.51
CA ALA A 316 -4.94 -27.88 23.04
C ALA A 316 -5.90 -28.43 21.97
N LEU A 317 -6.49 -27.54 21.15
CA LEU A 317 -7.31 -27.95 20.01
C LEU A 317 -6.49 -28.68 18.93
N LEU A 318 -5.25 -28.26 18.65
CA LEU A 318 -4.35 -28.96 17.72
C LEU A 318 -4.03 -30.37 18.19
N GLU A 319 -3.77 -30.55 19.48
CA GLU A 319 -3.52 -31.87 20.08
C GLU A 319 -4.77 -32.75 20.07
N GLN A 320 -5.97 -32.18 20.29
CA GLN A 320 -7.22 -32.91 20.11
C GLN A 320 -7.38 -33.36 18.66
N ALA A 321 -7.13 -32.47 17.70
CA ALA A 321 -7.24 -32.76 16.28
C ALA A 321 -6.25 -33.84 15.81
N ASP A 322 -5.04 -33.90 16.40
CA ASP A 322 -4.09 -35.00 16.15
C ASP A 322 -4.64 -36.36 16.60
N GLN A 323 -5.41 -36.39 17.69
CA GLN A 323 -5.99 -37.62 18.24
C GLN A 323 -7.24 -38.08 17.49
N THR A 324 -8.11 -37.14 17.10
CA THR A 324 -9.34 -37.44 16.37
C THR A 324 -9.13 -37.57 14.87
N GLY A 325 -8.05 -36.99 14.34
CA GLY A 325 -7.77 -36.86 12.91
C GLY A 325 -8.58 -35.76 12.21
N ASP A 326 -9.38 -35.00 12.96
CA ASP A 326 -10.30 -33.99 12.41
C ASP A 326 -9.83 -32.56 12.70
N TYR A 327 -9.10 -31.98 11.74
CA TYR A 327 -8.64 -30.59 11.81
C TYR A 327 -9.70 -29.58 11.34
N SER A 328 -10.85 -30.02 10.82
CA SER A 328 -11.91 -29.09 10.36
C SER A 328 -12.49 -28.27 11.51
N LYS A 329 -12.39 -28.79 12.73
CA LYS A 329 -12.85 -28.15 13.97
C LYS A 329 -11.90 -27.08 14.51
N LEU A 330 -10.74 -26.84 13.88
CA LEU A 330 -9.83 -25.76 14.27
C LEU A 330 -10.28 -24.44 13.66
N THR A 331 -11.24 -23.80 14.33
CA THR A 331 -11.81 -22.52 13.94
C THR A 331 -11.69 -21.51 15.08
N PRO A 332 -11.63 -20.20 14.77
CA PRO A 332 -11.66 -19.16 15.80
C PRO A 332 -12.92 -19.22 16.67
N ASN A 333 -14.07 -19.58 16.11
CA ASN A 333 -15.32 -19.74 16.86
C ASN A 333 -15.18 -20.83 17.94
N ASN A 334 -14.62 -21.99 17.59
CA ASN A 334 -14.40 -23.07 18.54
C ASN A 334 -13.40 -22.72 19.65
N LEU A 335 -12.46 -21.79 19.41
CA LEU A 335 -11.63 -21.24 20.48
C LEU A 335 -12.46 -20.46 21.51
N VAL A 336 -13.43 -19.67 21.04
CA VAL A 336 -14.30 -18.90 21.93
C VAL A 336 -15.24 -19.80 22.69
N GLU A 337 -15.84 -20.78 22.02
CA GLU A 337 -16.69 -21.80 22.64
C GLU A 337 -15.90 -22.58 23.70
N LEU A 338 -14.70 -23.07 23.39
CA LEU A 338 -13.85 -23.77 24.35
C LEU A 338 -13.57 -22.92 25.60
N LEU A 339 -13.22 -21.64 25.40
CA LEU A 339 -12.91 -20.73 26.50
C LEU A 339 -14.15 -20.40 27.34
N SER A 340 -15.31 -20.25 26.70
CA SER A 340 -16.56 -19.90 27.38
C SER A 340 -17.13 -21.09 28.15
N GLU A 341 -17.20 -22.26 27.52
CA GLU A 341 -17.74 -23.49 28.09
C GLU A 341 -16.82 -24.06 29.16
N ILE A 342 -15.57 -24.40 28.79
CA ILE A 342 -14.65 -25.08 29.70
C ILE A 342 -13.95 -24.09 30.64
N GLY A 343 -13.57 -22.91 30.14
CA GLY A 343 -12.95 -21.88 30.97
C GLY A 343 -13.93 -21.28 31.98
N GLY A 344 -15.22 -21.23 31.66
CA GLY A 344 -16.28 -20.79 32.58
C GLY A 344 -16.74 -21.87 33.58
N PHE A 345 -16.49 -23.15 33.28
CA PHE A 345 -16.97 -24.27 34.10
C PHE A 345 -16.14 -24.45 35.37
N ASN A 346 -16.77 -24.12 36.51
CA ASN A 346 -16.22 -24.31 37.84
C ASN A 346 -17.07 -25.33 38.62
N TYR A 347 -16.42 -26.28 39.27
CA TYR A 347 -17.08 -27.34 40.04
C TYR A 347 -16.42 -27.55 41.41
N GLN A 348 -17.11 -28.20 42.34
CA GLN A 348 -16.54 -28.48 43.66
C GLN A 348 -15.58 -29.67 43.61
N ASP A 349 -14.48 -29.57 44.35
CA ASP A 349 -13.52 -30.67 44.51
C ASP A 349 -14.20 -31.82 45.28
N PRO A 350 -14.29 -33.05 44.72
CA PRO A 350 -14.95 -34.18 45.39
C PRO A 350 -14.26 -34.57 46.71
N ASP A 351 -12.97 -34.23 46.87
CA ASP A 351 -12.21 -34.52 48.09
C ASP A 351 -12.21 -33.36 49.10
N ASN A 352 -12.69 -32.17 48.71
CA ASN A 352 -12.68 -30.98 49.58
C ASN A 352 -13.81 -30.00 49.24
N GLU A 353 -14.88 -30.03 50.05
CA GLU A 353 -16.07 -29.17 49.89
C GLU A 353 -15.79 -27.66 49.91
N PHE A 354 -14.65 -27.22 50.48
CA PHE A 354 -14.29 -25.79 50.53
C PHE A 354 -13.44 -25.33 49.34
N LYS A 355 -13.08 -26.23 48.43
CA LYS A 355 -12.22 -25.94 47.28
C LYS A 355 -13.02 -26.03 45.99
N GLN A 356 -13.00 -24.94 45.22
CA GLN A 356 -13.58 -24.89 43.88
C GLN A 356 -12.47 -25.11 42.85
N LEU A 357 -12.73 -25.96 41.88
CA LEU A 357 -11.84 -26.26 40.75
C LEU A 357 -12.40 -25.64 39.48
N ASN A 358 -11.49 -25.21 38.61
CA ASN A 358 -11.82 -24.77 37.26
C ASN A 358 -11.44 -25.87 36.27
N ALA A 359 -12.35 -26.24 35.37
CA ALA A 359 -12.13 -27.37 34.47
C ALA A 359 -10.96 -27.16 33.52
N LEU A 360 -10.79 -25.94 32.98
CA LEU A 360 -9.66 -25.61 32.11
C LEU A 360 -8.32 -25.69 32.87
N ASP A 361 -8.26 -25.17 34.10
CA ASP A 361 -7.06 -25.25 34.94
C ASP A 361 -6.67 -26.73 35.20
N GLU A 362 -7.64 -27.57 35.53
CA GLU A 362 -7.38 -28.99 35.81
C GLU A 362 -7.01 -29.78 34.55
N PHE A 363 -7.67 -29.52 33.42
CA PHE A 363 -7.27 -30.09 32.13
C PHE A 363 -5.81 -29.76 31.80
N MET A 364 -5.43 -28.48 31.89
CA MET A 364 -4.06 -28.04 31.65
C MET A 364 -3.06 -28.67 32.64
N ASN A 365 -3.49 -28.99 33.87
CA ASN A 365 -2.65 -29.67 34.86
C ASN A 365 -2.40 -31.14 34.51
N GLN A 366 -3.36 -31.82 33.92
CA GLN A 366 -3.24 -33.23 33.54
C GLN A 366 -2.33 -33.46 32.34
N LEU A 367 -2.17 -32.44 31.48
CA LEU A 367 -1.27 -32.52 30.34
C LEU A 367 0.18 -32.87 30.78
N PRO A 368 0.91 -33.68 30.00
CA PRO A 368 2.21 -34.18 30.39
C PRO A 368 3.25 -33.05 30.58
N PRO A 369 4.24 -33.23 31.46
CA PRO A 369 5.34 -32.28 31.59
C PRO A 369 6.04 -32.09 30.24
N GLY A 370 6.22 -30.83 29.82
CA GLY A 370 6.84 -30.50 28.54
C GLY A 370 5.86 -30.14 27.41
N ASN A 371 4.57 -30.45 27.57
CA ASN A 371 3.50 -30.07 26.66
C ASN A 371 3.44 -28.55 26.43
N ILE A 372 3.15 -28.14 25.19
CA ILE A 372 3.23 -26.74 24.75
C ILE A 372 2.05 -25.93 25.27
N ALA A 373 0.83 -26.48 25.19
CA ALA A 373 -0.36 -25.85 25.73
C ALA A 373 -0.19 -25.56 27.23
N LYS A 374 0.25 -26.57 28.00
CA LYS A 374 0.53 -26.43 29.43
C LYS A 374 1.59 -25.36 29.75
N LYS A 375 2.67 -25.29 28.96
CA LYS A 375 3.72 -24.27 29.13
C LYS A 375 3.20 -22.85 28.89
N GLN A 376 2.43 -22.65 27.82
CA GLN A 376 1.85 -21.33 27.50
C GLN A 376 0.83 -20.90 28.55
N TYR A 377 0.01 -21.83 29.04
CA TYR A 377 -1.00 -21.56 30.07
C TYR A 377 -0.40 -21.28 31.46
N GLY A 378 0.85 -21.68 31.70
CA GLY A 378 1.51 -21.55 33.00
C GLY A 378 1.52 -20.11 33.55
N ALA A 379 1.59 -19.10 32.70
CA ALA A 379 1.56 -17.69 33.13
C ALA A 379 0.19 -17.29 33.71
N THR A 380 -0.90 -17.72 33.08
CA THR A 380 -2.26 -17.52 33.58
C THR A 380 -2.45 -18.23 34.91
N LYS A 381 -1.95 -19.47 35.04
CA LYS A 381 -2.07 -20.26 36.27
C LYS A 381 -1.41 -19.61 37.50
N ILE A 382 -0.25 -18.96 37.33
CA ILE A 382 0.52 -18.36 38.43
C ILE A 382 -0.21 -17.14 39.03
N GLY A 383 -1.10 -16.49 38.27
CA GLY A 383 -1.89 -15.37 38.75
C GLY A 383 -2.86 -15.75 39.87
N SER A 384 -3.24 -14.77 40.69
CA SER A 384 -4.35 -14.93 41.64
C SER A 384 -5.67 -15.15 40.89
N ASP A 385 -6.69 -15.71 41.55
CA ASP A 385 -7.99 -15.99 40.90
C ASP A 385 -8.61 -14.74 40.26
N LYS A 386 -8.46 -13.58 40.92
CA LYS A 386 -8.88 -12.29 40.35
C LYS A 386 -8.08 -11.92 39.08
N ALA A 387 -6.76 -12.15 39.09
CA ALA A 387 -5.93 -11.88 37.91
C ALA A 387 -6.27 -12.84 36.76
N LYS A 388 -6.51 -14.13 37.05
CA LYS A 388 -6.96 -15.13 36.08
C LYS A 388 -8.27 -14.71 35.43
N GLY A 389 -9.28 -14.35 36.22
CA GLY A 389 -10.56 -13.87 35.71
C GLY A 389 -10.41 -12.68 34.76
N ASN A 390 -9.54 -11.71 35.10
CA ASN A 390 -9.24 -10.58 34.22
C ASN A 390 -8.52 -11.01 32.93
N ILE A 391 -7.58 -11.96 32.99
CA ILE A 391 -6.86 -12.47 31.82
C ILE A 391 -7.81 -13.19 30.87
N LEU A 392 -8.64 -14.12 31.37
CA LEU A 392 -9.60 -14.86 30.55
C LEU A 392 -10.68 -13.94 29.98
N SER A 393 -11.14 -12.95 30.74
CA SER A 393 -12.06 -11.92 30.24
C SER A 393 -11.45 -11.08 29.12
N THR A 394 -10.17 -10.70 29.26
CA THR A 394 -9.43 -10.01 28.19
C THR A 394 -9.30 -10.90 26.95
N ALA A 395 -9.03 -12.20 27.14
CA ALA A 395 -8.95 -13.17 26.06
C ALA A 395 -10.28 -13.29 25.29
N ILE A 396 -11.41 -13.48 25.98
CA ILE A 396 -12.74 -13.52 25.36
C ILE A 396 -13.01 -12.22 24.60
N THR A 397 -12.73 -11.07 25.21
CA THR A 397 -12.97 -9.75 24.60
C THR A 397 -12.28 -9.61 23.24
N GLY A 398 -11.03 -10.07 23.11
CA GLY A 398 -10.31 -10.04 21.83
C GLY A 398 -10.85 -11.01 20.78
N LEU A 399 -11.44 -12.13 21.20
CA LEU A 399 -12.01 -13.13 20.30
C LEU A 399 -13.50 -12.89 19.95
N ASN A 400 -14.16 -11.96 20.64
CA ASN A 400 -15.57 -11.61 20.40
C ASN A 400 -15.95 -11.42 18.92
N PRO A 401 -15.13 -10.81 18.04
CA PRO A 401 -15.48 -10.67 16.62
C PRO A 401 -15.79 -12.01 15.94
N PHE A 402 -15.21 -13.11 16.40
CA PHE A 402 -15.41 -14.45 15.84
C PHE A 402 -16.67 -15.17 16.33
N THR A 403 -17.36 -14.62 17.34
CA THR A 403 -18.60 -15.21 17.89
C THR A 403 -19.83 -14.93 17.02
N LEU A 404 -19.78 -13.89 16.19
CA LEU A 404 -20.87 -13.53 15.30
C LEU A 404 -21.07 -14.65 14.29
N THR A 405 -22.27 -15.25 14.25
CA THR A 405 -22.56 -16.46 13.43
C THR A 405 -22.09 -16.32 11.97
N LYS A 406 -22.30 -15.16 11.35
CA LYS A 406 -21.87 -14.90 9.97
C LYS A 406 -20.33 -14.90 9.83
N ILE A 407 -19.62 -14.30 10.77
CA ILE A 407 -18.14 -14.28 10.82
C ILE A 407 -17.58 -15.66 11.16
N ALA A 408 -18.20 -16.38 12.10
CA ALA A 408 -17.82 -17.74 12.45
C ALA A 408 -17.85 -18.65 11.23
N LYS A 409 -18.91 -18.58 10.41
CA LYS A 409 -19.00 -19.32 9.14
C LYS A 409 -17.88 -18.93 8.17
N MET A 410 -17.66 -17.63 7.95
CA MET A 410 -16.62 -17.10 7.06
C MET A 410 -15.21 -17.52 7.47
N THR A 411 -14.96 -17.66 8.78
CA THR A 411 -13.64 -18.00 9.33
C THR A 411 -13.46 -19.49 9.63
N SER A 412 -14.41 -20.33 9.21
CA SER A 412 -14.35 -21.79 9.42
C SER A 412 -13.51 -22.54 8.37
N GLN A 413 -13.37 -21.98 7.17
CA GLN A 413 -12.62 -22.59 6.06
C GLN A 413 -11.83 -21.53 5.29
N SER A 414 -10.93 -21.95 4.38
CA SER A 414 -10.12 -21.03 3.56
C SER A 414 -10.37 -21.25 2.07
N THR A 415 -10.77 -20.20 1.36
CA THR A 415 -10.97 -20.22 -0.09
C THR A 415 -9.65 -20.14 -0.87
N ILE A 416 -8.63 -19.52 -0.28
CA ILE A 416 -7.32 -19.29 -0.92
C ILE A 416 -6.17 -19.76 -0.04
N ASP A 417 -5.07 -20.21 -0.66
CA ASP A 417 -3.77 -20.34 0.01
C ASP A 417 -3.03 -19.00 -0.15
N TYR A 418 -2.68 -18.34 0.95
CA TYR A 418 -1.95 -17.05 0.93
C TYR A 418 -0.70 -17.07 0.05
N LYS A 419 -0.02 -18.22 -0.01
CA LYS A 419 1.18 -18.40 -0.84
C LYS A 419 0.90 -18.14 -2.32
N SER A 420 -0.26 -18.55 -2.81
CA SER A 420 -0.63 -18.51 -4.24
C SER A 420 -0.68 -17.09 -4.82
N ILE A 421 -0.90 -16.07 -3.99
CA ILE A 421 -1.00 -14.66 -4.41
C ILE A 421 0.33 -14.15 -5.01
N GLY A 422 1.46 -14.56 -4.42
CA GLY A 422 2.81 -14.19 -4.90
C GLY A 422 3.60 -15.32 -5.55
N PHE A 423 3.26 -16.58 -5.22
CA PHE A 423 3.87 -17.80 -5.74
C PHE A 423 2.76 -18.71 -6.29
N PRO A 424 2.24 -18.41 -7.49
CA PRO A 424 1.11 -19.14 -8.06
C PRO A 424 1.46 -20.57 -8.49
N LYS A 425 2.75 -20.89 -8.59
CA LYS A 425 3.29 -22.17 -9.02
C LYS A 425 4.26 -22.69 -7.99
N TYR A 426 3.88 -23.79 -7.34
CA TYR A 426 4.74 -24.42 -6.34
C TYR A 426 4.49 -25.92 -6.22
N LEU A 427 5.52 -26.59 -5.71
CA LEU A 427 5.53 -28.00 -5.38
C LEU A 427 5.64 -28.14 -3.86
N ASP A 428 4.79 -28.95 -3.26
CA ASP A 428 4.85 -29.37 -1.86
C ASP A 428 5.21 -30.86 -1.82
N LEU A 429 6.35 -31.18 -1.23
CA LEU A 429 6.96 -32.50 -1.23
C LEU A 429 7.15 -33.01 0.19
N LYS A 430 6.88 -34.30 0.38
CA LYS A 430 7.36 -35.07 1.52
C LYS A 430 8.28 -36.19 1.03
N LEU A 431 9.54 -36.09 1.41
CA LEU A 431 10.57 -37.09 1.15
C LEU A 431 10.89 -37.85 2.43
N HIS A 432 11.61 -38.96 2.32
CA HIS A 432 12.04 -39.71 3.49
C HIS A 432 12.95 -38.87 4.41
N GLU A 433 12.76 -38.98 5.73
CA GLU A 433 13.46 -38.14 6.73
C GLU A 433 15.00 -38.26 6.68
N SER A 434 15.53 -39.39 6.20
CA SER A 434 16.98 -39.57 6.02
C SER A 434 17.61 -38.56 5.04
N LEU A 435 16.79 -37.91 4.22
CA LEU A 435 17.21 -36.89 3.27
C LEU A 435 17.28 -35.49 3.90
N LEU A 436 17.03 -35.33 5.21
CA LEU A 436 17.18 -34.05 5.91
C LEU A 436 18.52 -33.36 5.56
N ASN A 437 18.46 -32.06 5.26
CA ASN A 437 19.58 -31.21 4.83
C ASN A 437 20.26 -31.64 3.52
N GLN A 438 19.78 -32.67 2.83
CA GLN A 438 20.22 -33.00 1.49
C GLN A 438 19.62 -32.05 0.47
N ARG A 439 20.31 -31.89 -0.66
CA ARG A 439 19.86 -31.05 -1.77
C ARG A 439 19.18 -31.93 -2.81
N ILE A 440 17.98 -31.55 -3.18
CA ILE A 440 17.22 -32.14 -4.27
C ILE A 440 17.21 -31.13 -5.42
N VAL A 441 17.43 -31.62 -6.63
CA VAL A 441 17.28 -30.84 -7.86
C VAL A 441 15.97 -31.24 -8.50
N VAL A 442 15.16 -30.25 -8.87
CA VAL A 442 13.90 -30.46 -9.58
C VAL A 442 14.06 -29.90 -10.97
N GLU A 443 14.01 -30.79 -11.95
CA GLU A 443 14.22 -30.48 -13.36
C GLU A 443 12.89 -30.60 -14.11
N PHE A 444 12.60 -29.62 -14.95
CA PHE A 444 11.40 -29.59 -15.79
C PHE A 444 11.80 -29.84 -17.25
N TYR A 445 11.06 -30.75 -17.90
CA TYR A 445 11.33 -31.23 -19.24
C TYR A 445 10.10 -31.04 -20.14
N HIS A 446 10.35 -30.48 -21.33
CA HIS A 446 9.37 -30.39 -22.42
C HIS A 446 9.91 -31.17 -23.61
N GLN A 447 9.13 -32.13 -24.13
CA GLN A 447 9.56 -33.01 -25.24
C GLN A 447 10.94 -33.66 -25.03
N GLY A 448 11.24 -34.06 -23.79
CA GLY A 448 12.51 -34.70 -23.42
C GLY A 448 13.72 -33.77 -23.28
N LYS A 449 13.56 -32.45 -23.46
CA LYS A 449 14.63 -31.45 -23.23
C LYS A 449 14.40 -30.72 -21.91
N LYS A 450 15.44 -30.66 -21.07
CA LYS A 450 15.43 -29.85 -19.85
C LYS A 450 15.40 -28.37 -20.23
N PHE A 451 14.43 -27.63 -19.69
CA PHE A 451 14.33 -26.18 -19.93
C PHE A 451 14.37 -25.34 -18.64
N HIS A 452 14.05 -25.93 -17.47
CA HIS A 452 14.13 -25.23 -16.18
C HIS A 452 14.66 -26.15 -15.07
N GLU A 453 15.34 -25.56 -14.07
CA GLU A 453 15.76 -26.29 -12.87
C GLU A 453 15.63 -25.44 -11.59
N GLU A 454 15.15 -26.07 -10.53
CA GLU A 454 15.16 -25.52 -9.18
C GLU A 454 15.91 -26.43 -8.21
N ARG A 455 16.39 -25.83 -7.12
CA ARG A 455 17.15 -26.56 -6.09
C ARG A 455 16.55 -26.24 -4.74
N VAL A 456 16.25 -27.29 -3.98
CA VAL A 456 15.69 -27.16 -2.65
C VAL A 456 16.49 -28.02 -1.68
N LYS A 457 16.58 -27.56 -0.43
CA LYS A 457 17.06 -28.39 0.67
C LYS A 457 15.88 -29.05 1.33
N VAL A 458 15.99 -30.34 1.59
CA VAL A 458 14.98 -31.07 2.36
C VAL A 458 14.97 -30.51 3.78
N GLY A 459 13.81 -30.01 4.19
CA GLY A 459 13.57 -29.42 5.50
C GLY A 459 13.27 -30.47 6.56
N TYR A 460 12.75 -29.98 7.67
CA TYR A 460 12.39 -30.79 8.83
C TYR A 460 11.39 -31.90 8.45
N ARG A 461 11.60 -33.12 8.98
CA ARG A 461 10.80 -34.32 8.70
C ARG A 461 10.60 -34.65 7.21
N GLY A 462 11.56 -34.28 6.37
CA GLY A 462 11.49 -34.60 4.94
C GLY A 462 10.62 -33.65 4.10
N PHE A 463 9.99 -32.64 4.71
CA PHE A 463 9.17 -31.68 3.97
C PHE A 463 10.03 -30.68 3.21
N CYS A 464 9.65 -30.39 1.97
CA CYS A 464 10.24 -29.29 1.22
C CYS A 464 9.20 -28.65 0.28
N GLU A 465 9.31 -27.33 0.15
CA GLU A 465 8.45 -26.55 -0.76
C GLU A 465 9.34 -25.87 -1.79
N ILE A 466 8.91 -25.93 -3.05
CA ILE A 466 9.64 -25.37 -4.18
C ILE A 466 8.73 -24.40 -4.90
N ASN A 467 9.17 -23.16 -5.03
CA ASN A 467 8.47 -22.17 -5.86
C ASN A 467 9.18 -22.14 -7.21
N PHE A 468 8.43 -22.13 -8.30
CA PHE A 468 8.98 -22.04 -9.65
C PHE A 468 8.21 -21.02 -10.50
N ASP A 469 8.82 -20.55 -11.58
CA ASP A 469 8.23 -19.55 -12.49
C ASP A 469 8.47 -19.94 -13.94
N CYS A 470 8.06 -21.17 -14.29
CA CYS A 470 8.12 -21.67 -15.65
C CYS A 470 6.73 -22.14 -16.09
N HIS A 471 6.50 -22.22 -17.39
CA HIS A 471 5.24 -22.68 -17.97
C HIS A 471 5.35 -24.19 -18.28
N LEU A 472 4.31 -24.94 -17.94
CA LEU A 472 4.19 -26.38 -18.17
C LEU A 472 2.99 -26.64 -19.08
N GLU A 473 3.18 -27.53 -20.06
CA GLU A 473 2.14 -28.04 -20.94
C GLU A 473 1.74 -29.47 -20.55
N GLN A 474 0.53 -29.90 -20.91
CA GLN A 474 0.10 -31.27 -20.61
C GLN A 474 1.05 -32.31 -21.22
N GLY A 475 1.49 -33.28 -20.41
CA GLY A 475 2.48 -34.30 -20.80
C GLY A 475 3.93 -33.90 -20.53
N ASP A 476 4.20 -32.69 -20.03
CA ASP A 476 5.54 -32.31 -19.55
C ASP A 476 5.98 -33.18 -18.38
N HIS A 477 7.29 -33.34 -18.24
CA HIS A 477 7.85 -34.22 -17.21
C HIS A 477 8.60 -33.42 -16.15
N VAL A 478 8.37 -33.78 -14.88
CA VAL A 478 9.05 -33.23 -13.71
C VAL A 478 9.93 -34.34 -13.12
N CYS A 479 11.23 -34.10 -13.04
CA CYS A 479 12.19 -35.06 -12.49
C CYS A 479 12.77 -34.54 -11.17
N LEU A 480 12.56 -35.27 -10.08
CA LEU A 480 13.25 -35.04 -8.80
C LEU A 480 14.54 -35.84 -8.81
N LYS A 481 15.68 -35.19 -8.59
CA LYS A 481 17.01 -35.82 -8.58
C LYS A 481 17.73 -35.62 -7.26
N TYR A 482 18.34 -36.69 -6.77
CA TYR A 482 19.16 -36.72 -5.58
C TYR A 482 20.41 -37.57 -5.81
N ASP A 483 21.58 -36.96 -5.66
CA ASP A 483 22.85 -37.67 -5.77
C ASP A 483 23.43 -37.98 -4.39
N HIS A 484 23.73 -39.26 -4.16
CA HIS A 484 24.42 -39.70 -2.94
C HIS A 484 25.57 -40.67 -3.25
N ARG A 485 26.81 -40.27 -2.92
CA ARG A 485 28.02 -41.11 -3.06
C ARG A 485 28.19 -41.70 -4.48
N GLY A 486 27.86 -40.92 -5.51
CA GLY A 486 27.97 -41.34 -6.92
C GLY A 486 26.83 -42.24 -7.41
N LYS A 487 25.78 -42.47 -6.60
CA LYS A 487 24.52 -43.08 -7.05
C LYS A 487 23.46 -42.00 -7.20
N GLU A 488 22.81 -41.98 -8.36
CA GLU A 488 21.72 -41.07 -8.69
C GLU A 488 20.37 -41.72 -8.35
N TYR A 489 19.54 -40.99 -7.60
CA TYR A 489 18.17 -41.35 -7.30
C TYR A 489 17.24 -40.34 -8.00
N VAL A 490 16.31 -40.84 -8.79
CA VAL A 490 15.39 -40.06 -9.61
C VAL A 490 13.95 -40.47 -9.37
N ALA A 491 13.03 -39.51 -9.40
CA ALA A 491 11.59 -39.76 -9.52
C ALA A 491 11.03 -38.91 -10.65
N TRP A 492 10.37 -39.56 -11.61
CA TRP A 492 9.80 -38.95 -12.80
C TRP A 492 8.28 -38.85 -12.66
N TYR A 493 7.75 -37.67 -12.91
CA TYR A 493 6.32 -37.40 -12.89
C TYR A 493 5.87 -36.78 -14.21
N GLU A 494 4.74 -37.24 -14.74
CA GLU A 494 4.05 -36.60 -15.86
C GLU A 494 3.04 -35.58 -15.34
N PHE A 495 3.10 -34.35 -15.85
CA PHE A 495 2.23 -33.24 -15.51
C PHE A 495 0.94 -33.25 -16.33
N SER A 496 -0.18 -33.11 -15.64
CA SER A 496 -1.49 -32.92 -16.25
C SER A 496 -2.38 -32.03 -15.37
N GLN A 497 -3.33 -31.33 -15.97
CA GLN A 497 -4.37 -30.58 -15.25
C GLN A 497 -5.75 -31.07 -15.66
N ARG A 498 -6.62 -31.24 -14.66
CA ARG A 498 -8.02 -31.61 -14.88
C ARG A 498 -8.85 -30.38 -15.20
N VAL A 499 -9.94 -30.61 -15.92
CA VAL A 499 -10.95 -29.58 -16.17
C VAL A 499 -11.76 -29.34 -14.90
N LEU A 500 -11.88 -28.09 -14.49
CA LEU A 500 -12.67 -27.67 -13.34
C LEU A 500 -14.16 -27.93 -13.62
N LYS A 501 -14.82 -28.54 -12.64
CA LYS A 501 -16.27 -28.79 -12.66
C LYS A 501 -16.94 -28.17 -11.45
N ASP A 502 -18.18 -27.71 -11.64
CA ASP A 502 -19.01 -27.19 -10.54
C ASP A 502 -19.61 -28.33 -9.69
N GLU A 503 -20.39 -27.97 -8.67
CA GLU A 503 -21.05 -28.92 -7.75
C GLU A 503 -22.03 -29.85 -8.48
N GLU A 504 -22.63 -29.38 -9.58
CA GLU A 504 -23.53 -30.14 -10.46
C GLU A 504 -22.78 -30.97 -11.51
N ARG A 505 -21.43 -30.95 -11.49
CA ARG A 505 -20.50 -31.62 -12.41
C ARG A 505 -20.48 -31.07 -13.84
N ASN A 506 -20.96 -29.86 -14.07
CA ASN A 506 -20.83 -29.15 -15.33
C ASN A 506 -19.41 -28.55 -15.48
N ILE A 507 -18.96 -28.37 -16.72
CA ILE A 507 -17.66 -27.77 -17.01
C ILE A 507 -17.72 -26.27 -16.72
N VAL A 508 -16.79 -25.78 -15.91
CA VAL A 508 -16.59 -24.35 -15.70
C VAL A 508 -15.72 -23.82 -16.83
N TYR A 509 -16.18 -22.75 -17.49
CA TYR A 509 -15.44 -22.10 -18.56
C TYR A 509 -14.70 -20.85 -18.06
N ARG A 510 -13.61 -20.49 -18.72
CA ARG A 510 -12.83 -19.30 -18.36
C ARG A 510 -13.67 -18.03 -18.56
N LYS A 511 -13.49 -17.05 -17.69
CA LYS A 511 -14.14 -15.73 -17.83
C LYS A 511 -13.36 -14.76 -18.73
N LYS A 512 -12.09 -15.07 -19.03
CA LYS A 512 -11.18 -14.20 -19.78
C LYS A 512 -11.68 -13.97 -21.21
N ARG A 513 -11.70 -12.70 -21.64
CA ARG A 513 -12.15 -12.26 -22.96
C ARG A 513 -11.35 -12.97 -24.06
N GLY A 514 -12.07 -13.60 -25.00
CA GLY A 514 -11.48 -14.39 -26.09
C GLY A 514 -11.18 -15.85 -25.73
N GLU A 515 -11.21 -16.23 -24.46
CA GLU A 515 -10.98 -17.59 -23.96
C GLU A 515 -12.23 -18.24 -23.34
N THR A 516 -13.40 -17.61 -23.46
CA THR A 516 -14.66 -18.07 -22.80
C THR A 516 -15.20 -19.41 -23.29
N HIS A 517 -14.68 -19.92 -24.40
CA HIS A 517 -14.99 -21.25 -24.93
C HIS A 517 -14.05 -22.33 -24.37
N LEU A 518 -12.96 -21.95 -23.70
CA LEU A 518 -11.99 -22.88 -23.12
C LEU A 518 -12.40 -23.25 -21.70
N PRO A 519 -12.25 -24.54 -21.32
CA PRO A 519 -12.48 -24.96 -19.95
C PRO A 519 -11.48 -24.31 -18.99
N GLU A 520 -11.97 -23.96 -17.80
CA GLU A 520 -11.13 -23.62 -16.66
C GLU A 520 -10.46 -24.90 -16.13
N LEU A 521 -9.23 -24.77 -15.63
CA LEU A 521 -8.45 -25.91 -15.13
C LEU A 521 -8.40 -25.89 -13.61
N GLU A 522 -8.34 -27.08 -13.00
CA GLU A 522 -8.08 -27.22 -11.58
C GLU A 522 -6.69 -26.64 -11.23
N LYS A 523 -6.62 -25.90 -10.11
CA LYS A 523 -5.39 -25.28 -9.62
C LYS A 523 -4.42 -26.29 -9.01
N GLU A 524 -4.92 -27.41 -8.50
CA GLU A 524 -4.08 -28.55 -8.13
C GLU A 524 -3.85 -29.43 -9.36
N ALA A 525 -2.58 -29.52 -9.78
CA ALA A 525 -2.18 -30.35 -10.90
C ALA A 525 -1.99 -31.81 -10.48
N VAL A 526 -2.25 -32.72 -11.42
CA VAL A 526 -2.05 -34.16 -11.24
C VAL A 526 -0.66 -34.53 -11.75
N LEU A 527 0.12 -35.14 -10.87
CA LEU A 527 1.46 -35.66 -11.16
C LEU A 527 1.44 -37.19 -11.11
N THR A 528 1.57 -37.83 -12.27
CA THR A 528 1.55 -39.30 -12.39
C THR A 528 2.98 -39.84 -12.35
N LEU A 529 3.29 -40.71 -11.39
CA LEU A 529 4.62 -41.30 -11.24
C LEU A 529 4.91 -42.30 -12.38
N ASP A 530 6.08 -42.18 -13.01
CA ASP A 530 6.64 -43.20 -13.92
C ASP A 530 7.49 -44.18 -13.10
N GLU A 531 6.90 -45.31 -12.71
CA GLU A 531 7.54 -46.31 -11.84
C GLU A 531 8.78 -46.95 -12.49
N ASP A 532 8.77 -47.17 -13.81
CA ASP A 532 9.85 -47.84 -14.53
C ASP A 532 11.15 -47.02 -14.53
N LYS A 533 11.02 -45.69 -14.49
CA LYS A 533 12.16 -44.76 -14.50
C LYS A 533 12.51 -44.23 -13.10
N SER A 534 11.77 -44.58 -12.06
CA SER A 534 11.88 -43.95 -10.74
C SER A 534 12.44 -44.91 -9.69
N ASN A 535 13.46 -44.47 -8.95
CA ASN A 535 14.07 -45.19 -7.83
C ASN A 535 14.19 -44.33 -6.55
N LEU A 536 13.74 -43.08 -6.58
CA LEU A 536 13.63 -42.21 -5.40
C LEU A 536 12.25 -42.35 -4.77
N LEU A 537 12.21 -42.68 -3.47
CA LEU A 537 10.95 -42.74 -2.73
C LEU A 537 10.47 -41.34 -2.36
N VAL A 538 9.26 -41.01 -2.82
CA VAL A 538 8.55 -39.76 -2.50
C VAL A 538 7.26 -40.15 -1.77
N GLU A 539 7.12 -39.72 -0.52
CA GLU A 539 5.96 -40.09 0.31
C GLU A 539 4.70 -39.34 -0.11
N SER A 540 4.84 -38.06 -0.45
CA SER A 540 3.76 -37.29 -1.04
C SER A 540 4.29 -36.16 -1.93
N ILE A 541 3.51 -35.84 -2.96
CA ILE A 541 3.79 -34.76 -3.90
C ILE A 541 2.47 -34.08 -4.24
N ARG A 542 2.45 -32.76 -4.14
CA ARG A 542 1.33 -31.92 -4.58
C ARG A 542 1.88 -30.73 -5.36
N MET A 543 1.23 -30.40 -6.46
CA MET A 543 1.61 -29.24 -7.27
C MET A 543 0.41 -28.30 -7.37
N HIS A 544 0.59 -27.07 -6.90
CA HIS A 544 -0.32 -25.98 -7.21
C HIS A 544 0.21 -25.26 -8.45
N TYR A 545 -0.61 -25.11 -9.47
CA TYR A 545 -0.25 -24.51 -10.75
C TYR A 545 -1.36 -23.63 -11.30
N THR A 546 -1.09 -22.34 -11.40
CA THR A 546 -1.96 -21.38 -12.10
C THR A 546 -1.12 -20.26 -12.73
N ASP A 547 -1.57 -19.77 -13.88
CA ASP A 547 -1.02 -18.55 -14.50
C ASP A 547 -1.84 -17.29 -14.14
N LYS A 548 -3.03 -17.45 -13.54
CA LYS A 548 -3.95 -16.35 -13.27
C LYS A 548 -3.47 -15.45 -12.13
N PRO A 549 -3.42 -14.11 -12.31
CA PRO A 549 -3.23 -13.16 -11.21
C PRO A 549 -4.45 -13.13 -10.28
N MET A 550 -4.27 -12.68 -9.04
CA MET A 550 -5.35 -12.60 -8.05
C MET A 550 -5.62 -11.14 -7.67
N ALA A 551 -6.88 -10.76 -7.56
CA ALA A 551 -7.31 -9.46 -7.04
C ALA A 551 -8.26 -9.68 -5.85
N ILE A 552 -7.83 -9.27 -4.66
CA ILE A 552 -8.60 -9.43 -3.42
C ILE A 552 -9.03 -8.04 -2.96
N PHE A 553 -10.34 -7.83 -2.83
CA PHE A 553 -10.92 -6.59 -2.34
C PHE A 553 -11.46 -6.82 -0.93
N MET A 554 -10.94 -6.07 0.04
CA MET A 554 -11.35 -6.13 1.44
C MET A 554 -12.46 -5.10 1.65
N LEU A 555 -13.70 -5.58 1.76
CA LEU A 555 -14.88 -4.73 1.95
C LEU A 555 -15.10 -4.57 3.46
N THR A 556 -14.76 -3.40 3.98
CA THR A 556 -14.86 -3.08 5.41
C THR A 556 -15.97 -2.06 5.66
N PRO A 557 -16.83 -2.26 6.67
CA PRO A 557 -17.89 -1.29 6.97
C PRO A 557 -17.28 0.00 7.52
N ASP A 558 -17.55 1.14 6.91
CA ASP A 558 -17.06 2.45 7.37
C ASP A 558 -17.73 2.91 8.68
N TYR A 559 -18.95 2.45 8.92
CA TYR A 559 -19.78 2.81 10.08
C TYR A 559 -19.50 1.97 11.34
N ASP A 560 -18.81 0.82 11.22
CA ASP A 560 -18.57 -0.09 12.35
C ASP A 560 -17.14 -0.68 12.34
N PRO A 561 -16.25 -0.22 13.24
CA PRO A 561 -14.89 -0.73 13.32
C PRO A 561 -14.77 -2.09 14.04
N SER A 562 -15.83 -2.62 14.66
CA SER A 562 -15.75 -3.79 15.56
C SER A 562 -15.11 -5.03 14.92
N ASN A 563 -15.30 -5.23 13.62
CA ASN A 563 -14.79 -6.41 12.91
C ASN A 563 -13.57 -6.12 12.04
N HIS A 564 -13.05 -4.89 12.01
CA HIS A 564 -11.93 -4.53 11.15
C HIS A 564 -10.63 -5.28 11.53
N ILE A 565 -10.52 -5.75 12.77
CA ILE A 565 -9.37 -6.55 13.23
C ILE A 565 -9.12 -7.79 12.37
N ILE A 566 -10.19 -8.35 11.78
CA ILE A 566 -10.12 -9.52 10.88
C ILE A 566 -9.29 -9.19 9.64
N VAL A 567 -9.38 -7.96 9.12
CA VAL A 567 -8.58 -7.49 7.98
C VAL A 567 -7.11 -7.36 8.36
N SER A 568 -6.80 -6.84 9.55
CA SER A 568 -5.42 -6.78 10.04
C SER A 568 -4.81 -8.17 10.21
N ILE A 569 -5.59 -9.15 10.67
CA ILE A 569 -5.16 -10.56 10.80
C ILE A 569 -4.84 -11.12 9.42
N PHE A 570 -5.76 -10.98 8.45
CA PHE A 570 -5.57 -11.43 7.08
C PHE A 570 -4.28 -10.87 6.46
N LEU A 571 -4.09 -9.54 6.52
CA LEU A 571 -2.90 -8.88 5.95
C LEU A 571 -1.60 -9.31 6.64
N SER A 572 -1.62 -9.48 7.97
CA SER A 572 -0.44 -9.89 8.74
C SER A 572 -0.01 -11.31 8.39
N GLN A 573 -0.97 -12.23 8.27
CA GLN A 573 -0.69 -13.62 7.88
C GLN A 573 -0.24 -13.73 6.43
N LEU A 574 -0.91 -13.01 5.53
CA LEU A 574 -0.53 -12.93 4.13
C LEU A 574 0.91 -12.44 3.97
N TYR A 575 1.27 -11.32 4.60
CA TYR A 575 2.64 -10.81 4.58
C TYR A 575 3.64 -11.82 5.13
N LYS A 576 3.32 -12.48 6.25
CA LYS A 576 4.21 -13.45 6.92
C LYS A 576 4.50 -14.65 6.02
N GLU A 577 3.46 -15.24 5.41
CA GLU A 577 3.64 -16.38 4.50
C GLU A 577 4.44 -15.96 3.26
N LEU A 578 4.05 -14.88 2.56
CA LEU A 578 4.75 -14.42 1.36
C LEU A 578 6.23 -14.09 1.64
N SER A 579 6.51 -13.41 2.75
CA SER A 579 7.88 -13.09 3.17
C SER A 579 8.72 -14.33 3.46
N THR A 580 8.10 -15.36 4.06
CA THR A 580 8.77 -16.63 4.37
C THR A 580 9.08 -17.40 3.09
N GLN A 581 8.18 -17.33 2.10
CA GLN A 581 8.36 -17.96 0.79
C GLN A 581 9.39 -17.21 -0.07
N CYS A 582 9.48 -15.89 0.02
CA CYS A 582 10.52 -15.10 -0.68
C CYS A 582 11.92 -15.62 -0.37
N VAL A 583 12.25 -15.85 0.90
CA VAL A 583 13.58 -16.35 1.34
C VAL A 583 13.94 -17.73 0.74
N LYS A 584 12.94 -18.48 0.25
CA LYS A 584 13.13 -19.78 -0.41
C LYS A 584 13.36 -19.66 -1.93
N THR A 585 13.39 -18.45 -2.49
CA THR A 585 13.50 -18.20 -3.94
C THR A 585 14.81 -17.53 -4.32
N LYS A 586 15.21 -17.63 -5.59
CA LYS A 586 16.39 -16.93 -6.11
C LYS A 586 16.13 -15.42 -6.12
N GLY A 587 16.85 -14.68 -5.28
CA GLY A 587 16.77 -13.21 -5.22
C GLY A 587 15.74 -12.68 -4.23
N ASP A 588 15.20 -13.54 -3.35
CA ASP A 588 14.33 -13.18 -2.23
C ASP A 588 13.07 -12.39 -2.63
N LYS A 589 12.41 -12.79 -3.73
CA LYS A 589 11.28 -12.04 -4.31
C LYS A 589 10.08 -12.92 -4.63
N CYS A 590 8.88 -12.35 -4.54
CA CYS A 590 7.70 -12.95 -5.15
C CYS A 590 7.91 -13.09 -6.66
N HIS A 591 7.52 -14.24 -7.21
CA HIS A 591 7.53 -14.48 -8.66
C HIS A 591 6.54 -13.55 -9.35
N ARG A 592 5.36 -13.37 -8.75
CA ARG A 592 4.40 -12.36 -9.17
C ARG A 592 4.47 -11.14 -8.27
N ARG A 593 4.53 -9.95 -8.87
CA ARG A 593 4.47 -8.68 -8.14
C ARG A 593 3.09 -8.50 -7.51
N ILE A 594 3.07 -7.96 -6.30
CA ILE A 594 1.84 -7.69 -5.55
C ILE A 594 1.78 -6.19 -5.25
N HIS A 595 0.63 -5.58 -5.51
CA HIS A 595 0.29 -4.23 -5.04
C HIS A 595 -0.73 -4.32 -3.91
N PHE A 596 -0.36 -3.79 -2.74
CA PHE A 596 -1.26 -3.55 -1.63
C PHE A 596 -1.83 -2.13 -1.80
N ILE A 597 -3.02 -2.04 -2.41
CA ILE A 597 -3.71 -0.79 -2.74
C ILE A 597 -4.59 -0.43 -1.55
N LEU A 598 -4.03 0.24 -0.57
CA LEU A 598 -4.71 0.50 0.70
C LEU A 598 -5.45 1.84 0.64
N ASP A 599 -6.62 1.85 -0.01
CA ASP A 599 -7.50 3.02 0.05
C ASP A 599 -7.91 3.28 1.51
N GLU A 600 -7.99 4.55 1.88
CA GLU A 600 -8.28 5.01 3.23
C GLU A 600 -7.45 4.33 4.33
N PHE A 601 -6.14 4.13 4.08
CA PHE A 601 -5.22 3.47 5.02
C PHE A 601 -5.24 4.03 6.44
N GLY A 602 -5.52 5.34 6.59
CA GLY A 602 -5.67 6.00 7.89
C GLY A 602 -6.85 5.50 8.72
N ASN A 603 -7.89 4.94 8.10
CA ASN A 603 -9.10 4.42 8.74
C ASN A 603 -9.02 2.92 9.06
N MET A 604 -8.12 2.18 8.41
CA MET A 604 -7.88 0.77 8.74
C MET A 604 -7.41 0.63 10.20
N PRO A 605 -7.49 -0.55 10.84
CA PRO A 605 -6.80 -0.77 12.10
C PRO A 605 -5.28 -0.78 11.91
N PRO A 606 -4.49 -0.53 12.98
CA PRO A 606 -3.05 -0.60 12.90
C PRO A 606 -2.60 -2.04 12.64
N MET A 607 -1.52 -2.15 11.86
CA MET A 607 -0.77 -3.40 11.68
C MET A 607 0.48 -3.31 12.53
N ASP A 608 0.79 -4.39 13.25
CA ASP A 608 2.01 -4.47 14.04
C ASP A 608 3.26 -4.36 13.16
N ASN A 609 4.26 -3.60 13.62
CA ASN A 609 5.55 -3.39 12.96
C ASN A 609 5.47 -3.00 11.47
N MET A 610 4.49 -2.17 11.11
CA MET A 610 4.30 -1.69 9.73
C MET A 610 5.56 -0.98 9.18
N GLU A 611 6.28 -0.26 10.03
CA GLU A 611 7.56 0.38 9.71
C GLU A 611 8.63 -0.62 9.25
N GLY A 612 8.73 -1.77 9.92
CA GLY A 612 9.65 -2.84 9.54
C GLY A 612 9.21 -3.55 8.26
N ILE A 613 7.90 -3.78 8.10
CA ILE A 613 7.30 -4.39 6.91
C ILE A 613 7.64 -3.57 5.66
N MET A 614 7.39 -2.27 5.68
CA MET A 614 7.60 -1.40 4.52
C MET A 614 9.08 -1.24 4.13
N THR A 615 10.00 -1.43 5.08
CA THR A 615 11.45 -1.34 4.83
C THR A 615 11.95 -2.44 3.88
N VAL A 616 11.34 -3.64 3.93
CA VAL A 616 11.85 -4.82 3.20
C VAL A 616 11.00 -5.23 1.99
N THR A 617 9.71 -4.89 2.01
CA THR A 617 8.70 -5.41 1.06
C THR A 617 8.94 -4.97 -0.38
N ALA A 618 9.38 -3.73 -0.60
CA ALA A 618 9.73 -3.24 -1.94
C ALA A 618 10.80 -4.12 -2.61
N GLY A 619 11.80 -4.56 -1.85
CA GLY A 619 12.84 -5.49 -2.31
C GLY A 619 12.34 -6.90 -2.62
N ARG A 620 11.15 -7.26 -2.14
CA ARG A 620 10.50 -8.58 -2.29
C ARG A 620 9.41 -8.61 -3.37
N ASN A 621 9.27 -7.57 -4.19
CA ASN A 621 8.15 -7.38 -5.14
C ASN A 621 6.76 -7.24 -4.47
N MET A 622 6.71 -6.80 -3.21
CA MET A 622 5.48 -6.44 -2.50
C MET A 622 5.45 -4.91 -2.35
N LEU A 623 4.59 -4.23 -3.09
CA LEU A 623 4.55 -2.77 -3.14
C LEU A 623 3.36 -2.27 -2.34
N TRP A 624 3.60 -1.36 -1.40
CA TRP A 624 2.58 -0.78 -0.54
C TRP A 624 2.22 0.62 -1.04
N ASP A 625 0.98 0.77 -1.49
CA ASP A 625 0.43 2.01 -2.00
C ASP A 625 -0.57 2.54 -0.98
N LEU A 626 -0.12 3.50 -0.16
CA LEU A 626 -0.87 4.05 0.97
C LEU A 626 -1.66 5.29 0.53
N PHE A 627 -2.98 5.23 0.59
CA PHE A 627 -3.85 6.35 0.25
C PHE A 627 -4.41 6.98 1.53
N ILE A 628 -3.87 8.13 1.92
CA ILE A 628 -4.22 8.85 3.15
C ILE A 628 -4.81 10.23 2.83
N GLN A 629 -5.54 10.81 3.77
CA GLN A 629 -6.08 12.17 3.62
C GLN A 629 -5.03 13.24 3.96
N SER A 630 -4.18 12.95 4.95
CA SER A 630 -3.07 13.80 5.38
C SER A 630 -2.04 12.95 6.13
N TYR A 631 -0.81 13.47 6.30
CA TYR A 631 0.19 12.77 7.11
C TYR A 631 -0.23 12.65 8.58
N GLN A 632 -1.09 13.55 9.07
CA GLN A 632 -1.66 13.50 10.43
C GLN A 632 -2.35 12.16 10.72
N GLN A 633 -2.99 11.53 9.72
CA GLN A 633 -3.64 10.22 9.92
C GLN A 633 -2.63 9.12 10.28
N LEU A 634 -1.43 9.14 9.69
CA LEU A 634 -0.37 8.20 10.06
C LEU A 634 0.07 8.43 11.51
N TYR A 635 0.30 9.69 11.88
CA TYR A 635 0.73 10.07 13.22
C TYR A 635 -0.30 9.71 14.30
N ALA A 636 -1.59 9.90 14.03
CA ALA A 636 -2.67 9.55 14.94
C ALA A 636 -2.74 8.03 15.21
N LYS A 637 -2.42 7.22 14.19
CA LYS A 637 -2.61 5.77 14.22
C LYS A 637 -1.38 5.00 14.72
N TYR A 638 -0.18 5.43 14.32
CA TYR A 638 1.06 4.73 14.62
C TYR A 638 1.96 5.47 15.62
N GLY A 639 1.56 6.65 16.08
CA GLY A 639 2.39 7.52 16.92
C GLY A 639 3.51 8.21 16.14
N GLU A 640 4.17 9.18 16.76
CA GLU A 640 5.09 10.10 16.07
C GLU A 640 6.27 9.40 15.39
N GLN A 641 6.93 8.49 16.11
CA GLN A 641 8.15 7.82 15.66
C GLN A 641 7.85 6.84 14.51
N ASN A 642 6.91 5.92 14.70
CA ASN A 642 6.63 4.88 13.69
C ASN A 642 5.98 5.49 12.44
N ALA A 643 5.08 6.47 12.60
CA ALA A 643 4.47 7.16 11.46
C ALA A 643 5.50 7.91 10.60
N ALA A 644 6.51 8.53 11.22
CA ALA A 644 7.59 9.18 10.48
C ALA A 644 8.37 8.16 9.64
N ILE A 645 8.70 6.99 10.21
CA ILE A 645 9.41 5.92 9.49
C ILE A 645 8.56 5.34 8.37
N ILE A 646 7.26 5.09 8.60
CA ILE A 646 6.30 4.63 7.58
C ILE A 646 6.26 5.62 6.40
N LYS A 647 6.15 6.92 6.70
CA LYS A 647 6.16 7.99 5.70
C LYS A 647 7.47 8.01 4.92
N GLU A 648 8.62 7.91 5.58
CA GLU A 648 9.95 7.91 4.93
C GLU A 648 10.21 6.66 4.09
N ASN A 649 9.62 5.52 4.46
CA ASN A 649 9.65 4.28 3.69
C ASN A 649 8.76 4.30 2.44
N CYS A 650 8.00 5.37 2.21
CA CYS A 650 7.36 5.66 0.93
C CYS A 650 8.34 6.45 0.06
N GLN A 651 8.94 5.83 -0.95
CA GLN A 651 9.95 6.50 -1.78
C GLN A 651 9.32 7.49 -2.78
N THR A 652 8.01 7.38 -3.02
CA THR A 652 7.25 8.30 -3.87
C THR A 652 6.08 8.88 -3.07
N HIS A 653 5.92 10.19 -3.16
CA HIS A 653 4.77 10.90 -2.60
C HIS A 653 4.01 11.62 -3.70
N ILE A 654 2.71 11.37 -3.78
CA ILE A 654 1.80 12.05 -4.69
C ILE A 654 0.83 12.88 -3.85
N TYR A 655 0.74 14.17 -4.13
CA TYR A 655 -0.22 15.06 -3.50
C TYR A 655 -1.30 15.45 -4.51
N ILE A 656 -2.55 15.24 -4.11
CA ILE A 656 -3.74 15.67 -4.84
C ILE A 656 -4.32 16.89 -4.13
N MET A 657 -4.71 16.73 -2.86
CA MET A 657 -5.32 17.79 -2.06
C MET A 657 -5.31 17.41 -0.58
N SER A 658 -5.02 18.35 0.32
CA SER A 658 -5.17 18.20 1.76
C SER A 658 -5.81 19.45 2.35
N THR A 659 -6.49 19.30 3.48
CA THR A 659 -6.96 20.42 4.32
C THR A 659 -6.05 20.67 5.53
N ASP A 660 -5.00 19.88 5.69
CA ASP A 660 -4.03 20.00 6.79
C ASP A 660 -2.85 20.89 6.38
N ASP A 661 -2.71 22.02 7.06
CA ASP A 661 -1.69 23.05 6.78
C ASP A 661 -0.27 22.51 6.93
N ASN A 662 -0.01 21.62 7.90
CA ASN A 662 1.30 21.03 8.11
C ASN A 662 1.72 20.16 6.92
N THR A 663 0.80 19.35 6.41
CA THR A 663 1.02 18.53 5.22
C THR A 663 1.27 19.41 4.00
N ILE A 664 0.46 20.45 3.78
CA ILE A 664 0.61 21.41 2.67
C ILE A 664 2.00 22.09 2.72
N GLU A 665 2.37 22.58 3.89
CA GLU A 665 3.65 23.24 4.15
C GLU A 665 4.84 22.29 3.91
N GLU A 666 4.70 21.02 4.31
CA GLU A 666 5.72 19.99 4.06
C GLU A 666 5.91 19.73 2.56
N PHE A 667 4.82 19.61 1.78
CA PHE A 667 4.91 19.46 0.32
C PHE A 667 5.55 20.69 -0.34
N SER A 668 5.15 21.91 0.05
CA SER A 668 5.76 23.15 -0.44
C SER A 668 7.26 23.18 -0.19
N LYS A 669 7.71 22.81 1.02
CA LYS A 669 9.14 22.70 1.37
C LYS A 669 9.87 21.64 0.57
N LYS A 670 9.25 20.47 0.34
CA LYS A 670 9.85 19.37 -0.43
C LYS A 670 9.94 19.66 -1.93
N VAL A 671 8.99 20.41 -2.49
CA VAL A 671 9.10 20.95 -3.86
C VAL A 671 10.28 21.93 -3.94
N GLY A 672 10.52 22.70 -2.87
CA GLY A 672 11.74 23.48 -2.69
C GLY A 672 11.70 24.89 -3.28
N ASN A 673 12.86 25.55 -3.23
CA ASN A 673 12.99 26.97 -3.55
C ASN A 673 13.83 27.17 -4.82
N LYS A 674 13.51 28.24 -5.54
CA LYS A 674 14.31 28.80 -6.63
C LYS A 674 14.88 30.16 -6.21
N THR A 675 16.03 30.49 -6.77
CA THR A 675 16.67 31.80 -6.55
C THR A 675 16.04 32.83 -7.49
N VAL A 676 15.58 33.96 -6.96
CA VAL A 676 14.99 35.07 -7.73
C VAL A 676 15.75 36.37 -7.49
N GLU A 677 15.74 37.26 -8.47
CA GLU A 677 16.28 38.62 -8.33
C GLU A 677 15.13 39.58 -8.05
N GLN A 678 15.22 40.27 -6.91
CA GLN A 678 14.32 41.36 -6.58
C GLN A 678 14.99 42.69 -6.95
N GLU A 679 14.36 43.43 -7.85
CA GLU A 679 14.78 44.78 -8.22
C GLU A 679 13.93 45.82 -7.49
N ASN A 680 14.57 46.62 -6.63
CA ASN A 680 13.94 47.79 -6.02
C ASN A 680 14.47 49.04 -6.72
N SER A 681 13.58 49.78 -7.41
CA SER A 681 13.93 51.02 -8.12
C SER A 681 13.31 52.24 -7.46
N THR A 682 14.13 53.27 -7.19
CA THR A 682 13.64 54.58 -6.77
C THR A 682 13.43 55.45 -8.01
N ILE A 683 12.21 55.94 -8.20
CA ILE A 683 11.81 56.78 -9.33
C ILE A 683 11.90 58.25 -8.91
N ASN A 684 12.53 59.10 -9.73
CA ASN A 684 12.55 60.54 -9.50
C ASN A 684 11.27 61.23 -10.02
N SER A 685 11.11 62.52 -9.73
CA SER A 685 9.94 63.31 -10.17
C SER A 685 9.73 63.39 -11.70
N LEU A 686 10.70 62.95 -12.50
CA LEU A 686 10.62 62.90 -13.98
C LEU A 686 10.33 61.48 -14.51
N GLY A 687 10.05 60.51 -13.64
CA GLY A 687 9.78 59.12 -14.05
C GLY A 687 11.02 58.32 -14.43
N MET A 688 12.23 58.82 -14.15
CA MET A 688 13.49 58.11 -14.42
C MET A 688 14.00 57.39 -13.16
N ASN A 689 14.43 56.14 -13.34
CA ASN A 689 15.07 55.33 -12.30
C ASN A 689 16.45 55.90 -11.96
N THR A 690 16.65 56.41 -10.74
CA THR A 690 17.93 57.00 -10.30
C THR A 690 18.83 55.99 -9.61
N HIS A 691 18.24 55.05 -8.87
CA HIS A 691 18.93 53.96 -8.20
C HIS A 691 18.15 52.67 -8.38
N ILE A 692 18.82 51.63 -8.87
CA ILE A 692 18.30 50.26 -8.96
C ILE A 692 19.15 49.43 -8.00
N ASN A 693 18.53 48.94 -6.93
CA ASN A 693 19.15 47.98 -6.03
C ASN A 693 18.64 46.58 -6.39
N ARG A 694 19.56 45.65 -6.63
CA ARG A 694 19.24 44.26 -6.98
C ARG A 694 19.70 43.35 -5.87
N ASN A 695 18.74 42.66 -5.25
CA ASN A 695 19.00 41.68 -4.21
C ASN A 695 18.61 40.28 -4.71
N VAL A 696 19.36 39.29 -4.26
CA VAL A 696 19.07 37.88 -4.54
C VAL A 696 18.29 37.31 -3.36
N ASP A 697 17.10 36.76 -3.63
CA ASP A 697 16.24 36.16 -2.61
C ASP A 697 15.84 34.71 -2.97
N SER A 698 15.25 33.99 -2.01
CA SER A 698 14.66 32.67 -2.23
C SER A 698 13.15 32.78 -2.41
N ASP A 699 12.62 32.17 -3.46
CA ASP A 699 11.18 32.05 -3.69
C ASP A 699 10.78 30.58 -3.72
N ARG A 700 9.60 30.24 -3.18
CA ARG A 700 9.10 28.86 -3.24
C ARG A 700 8.61 28.57 -4.65
N ILE A 701 8.92 27.39 -5.17
CA ILE A 701 8.47 27.01 -6.52
C ILE A 701 6.96 26.87 -6.56
N LEU A 702 6.37 26.28 -5.51
CA LEU A 702 4.94 26.23 -5.25
C LEU A 702 4.70 26.69 -3.81
N THR A 703 4.00 27.80 -3.63
CA THR A 703 3.67 28.32 -2.29
C THR A 703 2.58 27.47 -1.64
N PRO A 704 2.49 27.43 -0.30
CA PRO A 704 1.41 26.72 0.40
C PRO A 704 0.02 27.15 -0.08
N GLU A 705 -0.18 28.44 -0.37
CA GLU A 705 -1.44 28.97 -0.87
C GLU A 705 -1.79 28.45 -2.26
N ARG A 706 -0.78 28.24 -3.12
CA ARG A 706 -1.02 27.62 -4.43
C ARG A 706 -1.37 26.14 -4.28
N ILE A 707 -0.71 25.44 -3.35
CA ILE A 707 -0.93 24.01 -3.07
C ILE A 707 -2.30 23.74 -2.42
N SER A 708 -2.79 24.67 -1.60
CA SER A 708 -4.12 24.58 -0.98
C SER A 708 -5.28 24.92 -1.93
N THR A 709 -4.98 25.43 -3.12
CA THR A 709 -5.97 25.86 -4.12
C THR A 709 -5.78 25.15 -5.47
N PHE A 710 -5.41 23.87 -5.43
CA PHE A 710 -5.29 23.04 -6.63
C PHE A 710 -6.59 22.93 -7.40
N LEU A 711 -6.49 23.03 -8.72
CA LEU A 711 -7.59 22.73 -9.62
C LEU A 711 -7.77 21.22 -9.73
N GLU A 712 -8.96 20.80 -10.14
CA GLU A 712 -9.27 19.40 -10.40
C GLU A 712 -8.27 18.77 -11.40
N GLY A 713 -7.74 17.60 -11.05
CA GLY A 713 -6.72 16.90 -11.82
C GLY A 713 -5.28 17.39 -11.64
N GLU A 714 -5.04 18.47 -10.90
CA GLU A 714 -3.68 18.90 -10.56
C GLU A 714 -3.08 18.04 -9.46
N THR A 715 -1.82 17.63 -9.64
CA THR A 715 -1.09 16.85 -8.64
C THR A 715 0.38 17.25 -8.56
N ILE A 716 1.00 17.03 -7.40
CA ILE A 716 2.45 17.08 -7.24
C ILE A 716 2.96 15.65 -7.09
N VAL A 717 4.03 15.30 -7.81
CA VAL A 717 4.75 14.04 -7.60
C VAL A 717 6.18 14.31 -7.14
N LEU A 718 6.53 13.72 -6.00
CA LEU A 718 7.86 13.74 -5.41
C LEU A 718 8.45 12.33 -5.44
N ALA A 719 9.48 12.12 -6.26
CA ALA A 719 10.16 10.83 -6.39
C ALA A 719 11.70 10.98 -6.26
N PRO A 720 12.22 11.30 -5.06
CA PRO A 720 13.65 11.60 -4.84
C PRO A 720 14.61 10.43 -5.14
N LEU A 721 14.11 9.20 -5.20
CA LEU A 721 14.92 8.04 -5.58
C LEU A 721 14.92 7.75 -7.09
N LYS A 722 14.09 8.43 -7.89
CA LYS A 722 14.11 8.32 -9.37
C LYS A 722 15.28 9.11 -9.95
N ARG A 723 16.47 8.54 -9.85
CA ARG A 723 17.76 9.17 -10.21
C ARG A 723 18.33 8.72 -11.57
N GLN A 724 17.55 7.93 -12.31
CA GLN A 724 17.92 7.45 -13.64
C GLN A 724 16.76 7.62 -14.62
N ASP A 725 17.09 7.91 -15.87
CA ASP A 725 16.15 7.85 -16.99
C ASP A 725 15.97 6.40 -17.48
N LEU A 726 15.08 6.18 -18.47
CA LEU A 726 14.86 4.84 -19.05
C LEU A 726 16.08 4.27 -19.79
N LYS A 727 17.10 5.10 -20.07
CA LYS A 727 18.36 4.71 -20.71
C LYS A 727 19.48 4.48 -19.69
N GLY A 728 19.22 4.65 -18.40
CA GLY A 728 20.18 4.50 -17.30
C GLY A 728 21.09 5.70 -17.07
N HIS A 729 20.86 6.84 -17.73
CA HIS A 729 21.61 8.06 -17.46
C HIS A 729 21.23 8.64 -16.11
N LYS A 730 22.23 9.14 -15.38
CA LYS A 730 22.02 9.81 -14.09
C LYS A 730 21.28 11.13 -14.31
N ILE A 731 20.23 11.35 -13.52
CA ILE A 731 19.42 12.56 -13.55
C ILE A 731 19.20 13.10 -12.14
N ARG A 732 18.88 14.39 -12.06
CA ARG A 732 18.40 15.00 -10.81
C ARG A 732 16.88 14.78 -10.67
N PRO A 733 16.39 14.26 -9.54
CA PRO A 733 14.98 13.95 -9.33
C PRO A 733 14.17 15.22 -9.00
N TYR A 734 13.98 16.08 -9.99
CA TYR A 734 13.14 17.27 -9.84
C TYR A 734 11.65 16.90 -9.62
N PRO A 735 10.90 17.65 -8.79
CA PRO A 735 9.48 17.45 -8.57
C PRO A 735 8.67 17.64 -9.85
N ILE A 736 7.55 16.94 -9.97
CA ILE A 736 6.58 17.09 -11.07
C ILE A 736 5.38 17.84 -10.52
N PHE A 737 4.89 18.81 -11.28
CA PHE A 737 3.60 19.44 -11.04
C PHE A 737 2.76 19.24 -12.30
N ASN A 738 1.71 18.45 -12.18
CA ASN A 738 0.77 18.18 -13.25
C ASN A 738 -0.24 19.32 -13.28
N HIS A 739 -0.27 20.05 -14.40
CA HIS A 739 -1.09 21.24 -14.59
C HIS A 739 -1.43 21.42 -16.08
N GLY A 740 -2.67 21.84 -16.39
CA GLY A 740 -3.10 22.13 -17.74
C GLY A 740 -3.11 20.87 -18.62
N GLU A 741 -2.26 20.81 -19.64
CA GLU A 741 -2.18 19.65 -20.56
C GLU A 741 -1.70 18.36 -19.89
N THR A 742 -1.10 18.45 -18.71
CA THR A 742 -0.62 17.29 -17.95
C THR A 742 -1.51 16.89 -16.77
N ASN A 743 -2.68 17.52 -16.64
CA ASN A 743 -3.67 17.16 -15.61
C ASN A 743 -4.05 15.68 -15.72
N LEU A 744 -4.26 15.07 -14.56
CA LEU A 744 -4.73 13.69 -14.53
C LEU A 744 -6.25 13.67 -14.73
N PRO A 745 -6.76 12.98 -15.75
CA PRO A 745 -8.19 12.83 -15.94
C PRO A 745 -8.78 11.92 -14.86
N TYR A 746 -10.07 12.11 -14.57
CA TYR A 746 -10.82 11.22 -13.70
C TYR A 746 -11.14 9.92 -14.44
N ALA A 747 -11.12 8.77 -13.75
CA ALA A 747 -11.40 7.46 -14.35
C ALA A 747 -12.67 7.44 -15.21
N TYR A 748 -13.79 7.99 -14.72
CA TYR A 748 -15.06 8.04 -15.48
C TYR A 748 -14.96 8.79 -16.83
N GLN A 749 -13.93 9.61 -17.06
CA GLN A 749 -13.75 10.36 -18.31
C GLN A 749 -13.14 9.52 -19.43
N TYR A 750 -12.42 8.43 -19.11
CA TYR A 750 -11.64 7.68 -20.10
C TYR A 750 -11.68 6.15 -19.93
N ILE A 751 -11.99 5.66 -18.73
CA ILE A 751 -12.19 4.23 -18.45
C ILE A 751 -13.65 3.90 -18.71
N GLU A 752 -13.92 3.38 -19.90
CA GLU A 752 -15.26 2.90 -20.29
C GLU A 752 -15.50 1.44 -19.86
N ASP A 753 -14.44 0.67 -19.63
CA ASP A 753 -14.53 -0.76 -19.34
C ASP A 753 -14.98 -1.04 -17.89
N PHE A 754 -14.76 -0.10 -16.98
CA PHE A 754 -15.20 -0.21 -15.59
C PHE A 754 -16.64 0.31 -15.48
N ASN A 755 -17.43 -0.35 -14.65
CA ASN A 755 -18.84 -0.02 -14.50
C ASN A 755 -19.14 0.55 -13.10
N PRO A 756 -18.98 1.87 -12.90
CA PRO A 756 -19.23 2.50 -11.60
C PRO A 756 -20.73 2.68 -11.29
N SER A 757 -21.63 2.29 -12.19
CA SER A 757 -23.08 2.49 -12.02
C SER A 757 -23.75 1.36 -11.26
N TRP A 758 -23.09 0.21 -11.15
CA TRP A 758 -23.62 -0.91 -10.39
C TRP A 758 -23.53 -0.65 -8.90
N ASP A 759 -24.43 -1.28 -8.17
CA ASP A 759 -24.39 -1.40 -6.73
C ASP A 759 -23.84 -2.77 -6.34
N ILE A 760 -23.40 -2.91 -5.09
CA ILE A 760 -22.97 -4.21 -4.56
C ILE A 760 -24.06 -5.28 -4.68
N ASN A 761 -25.33 -4.89 -4.60
CA ASN A 761 -26.47 -5.80 -4.73
C ASN A 761 -26.71 -6.28 -6.17
N ASP A 762 -26.13 -5.63 -7.18
CA ASP A 762 -26.22 -6.06 -8.58
C ASP A 762 -25.20 -7.18 -8.89
N ILE A 763 -24.30 -7.49 -7.95
CA ILE A 763 -23.16 -8.38 -8.17
C ILE A 763 -23.26 -9.63 -7.29
N ASP A 764 -23.30 -10.79 -7.93
CA ASP A 764 -23.21 -12.07 -7.22
C ASP A 764 -21.79 -12.31 -6.70
N ILE A 765 -21.65 -12.44 -5.38
CA ILE A 765 -20.41 -12.85 -4.73
C ILE A 765 -20.51 -14.33 -4.36
N HIS A 766 -19.65 -15.15 -4.96
CA HIS A 766 -19.60 -16.57 -4.66
C HIS A 766 -19.15 -16.80 -3.20
N CYS A 767 -19.91 -17.61 -2.46
CA CYS A 767 -19.68 -17.90 -1.06
C CYS A 767 -19.84 -19.40 -0.80
N THR A 768 -18.80 -20.04 -0.26
CA THR A 768 -18.79 -21.47 0.03
C THR A 768 -19.23 -21.82 1.45
N HIS A 769 -19.40 -20.82 2.33
CA HIS A 769 -19.72 -21.03 3.75
C HIS A 769 -21.10 -20.54 4.16
N ALA A 770 -21.93 -20.01 3.24
CA ALA A 770 -23.23 -19.46 3.57
C ALA A 770 -24.13 -20.49 4.29
N ASP A 771 -24.18 -21.71 3.76
CA ASP A 771 -25.00 -22.82 4.24
C ASP A 771 -24.28 -23.72 5.28
N LEU A 772 -23.08 -23.34 5.69
CA LEU A 772 -22.30 -24.11 6.68
C LEU A 772 -23.06 -24.18 8.02
N ASP A 773 -23.24 -25.39 8.54
CA ASP A 773 -23.78 -25.62 9.88
C ASP A 773 -22.64 -25.59 10.91
N LEU A 774 -22.64 -24.59 11.78
CA LEU A 774 -21.63 -24.46 12.84
C LEU A 774 -21.75 -25.56 13.89
N LYS A 775 -22.96 -26.11 14.12
CA LYS A 775 -23.13 -27.21 15.08
C LYS A 775 -22.40 -28.46 14.65
N ALA A 776 -22.36 -28.74 13.34
CA ALA A 776 -21.60 -29.85 12.78
C ALA A 776 -20.08 -29.71 13.01
N LEU A 777 -19.59 -28.47 13.18
CA LEU A 777 -18.19 -28.16 13.43
C LEU A 777 -17.86 -28.05 14.92
N GLN A 778 -18.82 -28.25 15.82
CA GLN A 778 -18.60 -28.11 17.25
C GLN A 778 -17.57 -29.14 17.76
N ILE A 779 -16.72 -28.68 18.68
CA ILE A 779 -15.73 -29.52 19.35
C ILE A 779 -16.40 -30.43 20.39
N ASP A 780 -15.81 -31.60 20.61
CA ASP A 780 -16.22 -32.46 21.71
C ASP A 780 -15.59 -31.94 23.01
N TYR A 781 -16.43 -31.44 23.92
CA TYR A 781 -16.03 -30.90 25.20
C TYR A 781 -15.53 -31.95 26.19
N ASP A 782 -15.92 -33.24 26.03
CA ASP A 782 -15.53 -34.30 26.95
C ASP A 782 -14.02 -34.50 27.00
N TYR A 783 -13.35 -34.22 25.88
CA TYR A 783 -11.89 -34.25 25.78
C TYR A 783 -11.22 -33.27 26.75
N PHE A 784 -11.84 -32.10 26.98
CA PHE A 784 -11.31 -31.02 27.80
C PHE A 784 -11.76 -31.09 29.25
N LEU A 785 -12.62 -32.04 29.60
CA LEU A 785 -13.07 -32.26 30.96
C LEU A 785 -12.11 -33.22 31.68
N PRO A 786 -11.57 -32.82 32.85
CA PRO A 786 -10.43 -33.47 33.49
C PRO A 786 -10.74 -34.88 34.00
N ASP A 787 -11.95 -35.14 34.46
CA ASP A 787 -12.29 -36.42 35.08
C ASP A 787 -13.77 -36.79 34.88
N ILE A 788 -14.10 -38.04 35.23
CA ILE A 788 -15.45 -38.59 35.06
C ILE A 788 -16.49 -37.83 35.90
N TYR A 789 -16.10 -37.30 37.06
CA TYR A 789 -16.99 -36.52 37.92
C TYR A 789 -17.33 -35.18 37.29
N ALA A 790 -16.32 -34.45 36.79
CA ALA A 790 -16.50 -33.22 36.03
C ALA A 790 -17.37 -33.44 34.77
N ARG A 791 -17.13 -34.53 34.02
CA ARG A 791 -17.97 -34.91 32.86
C ARG A 791 -19.42 -35.13 33.23
N ARG A 792 -19.68 -35.91 34.27
CA ARG A 792 -21.06 -36.16 34.73
C ARG A 792 -21.76 -34.88 35.15
N LEU A 793 -21.07 -33.99 35.89
CA LEU A 793 -21.64 -32.71 36.29
C LEU A 793 -21.93 -31.82 35.08
N TYR A 794 -21.01 -31.75 34.12
CA TYR A 794 -21.18 -30.98 32.89
C TYR A 794 -22.38 -31.46 32.08
N HIS A 795 -22.48 -32.77 31.81
CA HIS A 795 -23.62 -33.37 31.09
C HIS A 795 -24.92 -33.16 31.85
N ASN A 796 -24.97 -33.40 33.15
CA ASN A 796 -26.18 -33.16 33.95
C ASN A 796 -26.63 -31.69 33.88
N MET A 797 -25.68 -30.74 33.93
CA MET A 797 -26.00 -29.31 33.78
C MET A 797 -26.60 -29.03 32.40
N HIS A 798 -26.03 -29.60 31.35
CA HIS A 798 -26.48 -29.37 29.98
C HIS A 798 -27.80 -30.07 29.67
N ASP A 799 -27.99 -31.29 30.15
CA ASP A 799 -29.25 -32.02 30.06
C ASP A 799 -30.37 -31.25 30.78
N GLN A 800 -30.09 -30.70 31.97
CA GLN A 800 -31.02 -29.82 32.69
C GLN A 800 -31.31 -28.52 31.90
N ILE A 801 -30.30 -27.88 31.33
CA ILE A 801 -30.49 -26.68 30.51
C ILE A 801 -31.30 -27.00 29.25
N GLU A 802 -31.08 -28.15 28.61
CA GLU A 802 -31.86 -28.60 27.45
C GLU A 802 -33.30 -28.96 27.82
N GLU A 803 -33.53 -29.62 28.95
CA GLU A 803 -34.87 -29.90 29.49
C GLU A 803 -35.59 -28.59 29.85
N GLU A 804 -34.94 -27.65 30.56
CA GLU A 804 -35.50 -26.33 30.88
C GLU A 804 -35.75 -25.48 29.62
N ALA A 805 -34.91 -25.59 28.59
CA ALA A 805 -35.11 -24.91 27.31
C ALA A 805 -36.30 -25.48 26.53
N LYS A 806 -36.50 -26.81 26.58
CA LYS A 806 -37.67 -27.50 26.00
C LYS A 806 -38.94 -27.15 26.78
N GLU A 807 -38.90 -27.14 28.11
CA GLU A 807 -40.02 -26.75 28.98
C GLU A 807 -40.46 -25.28 28.79
N ASN A 808 -39.54 -24.39 28.37
CA ASN A 808 -39.82 -22.95 28.25
C ASN A 808 -40.52 -22.49 26.95
N ILE A 809 -40.73 -23.35 25.95
CA ILE A 809 -41.38 -22.92 24.69
C ILE A 809 -42.87 -22.65 24.90
N PHE A 810 -43.57 -23.53 25.63
CA PHE A 810 -44.98 -23.34 25.96
C PHE A 810 -45.17 -22.06 26.80
N ILE A 811 -44.36 -21.90 27.85
CA ILE A 811 -44.43 -20.75 28.77
C ILE A 811 -44.16 -19.43 28.02
N LYS A 812 -43.19 -19.39 27.10
CA LYS A 812 -42.92 -18.20 26.27
C LYS A 812 -44.09 -17.81 25.37
N ILE A 813 -44.75 -18.79 24.75
CA ILE A 813 -45.93 -18.52 23.91
C ILE A 813 -47.09 -18.01 24.78
N VAL A 814 -47.31 -18.60 25.97
CA VAL A 814 -48.34 -18.12 26.90
C VAL A 814 -48.05 -16.71 27.38
N GLN A 815 -46.80 -16.39 27.75
CA GLN A 815 -46.40 -15.05 28.21
C GLN A 815 -46.52 -13.96 27.13
N SER A 816 -46.57 -14.35 25.85
CA SER A 816 -46.81 -13.42 24.73
C SER A 816 -48.28 -13.02 24.56
N LEU A 817 -49.21 -13.65 25.29
CA LEU A 817 -50.63 -13.31 25.26
C LEU A 817 -50.91 -12.05 26.08
N ASP A 818 -51.73 -11.12 25.59
CA ASP A 818 -51.99 -9.86 26.31
C ASP A 818 -52.81 -10.04 27.61
N ASN A 819 -53.56 -11.15 27.74
CA ASN A 819 -54.45 -11.38 28.87
C ASN A 819 -53.75 -12.06 30.06
N SER A 820 -53.41 -11.26 31.08
CA SER A 820 -52.74 -11.72 32.31
C SER A 820 -53.48 -12.81 33.10
N THR A 821 -54.81 -12.87 33.00
CA THR A 821 -55.61 -13.93 33.65
C THR A 821 -55.52 -15.23 32.86
N ALA A 822 -55.56 -15.14 31.53
CA ALA A 822 -55.37 -16.28 30.65
C ALA A 822 -53.97 -16.87 30.78
N GLN A 823 -52.93 -16.02 30.92
CA GLN A 823 -51.56 -16.46 31.18
C GLN A 823 -51.48 -17.34 32.42
N LYS A 824 -52.00 -16.85 33.56
CA LYS A 824 -51.95 -17.56 34.84
C LYS A 824 -52.68 -18.90 34.79
N LEU A 825 -53.87 -18.93 34.20
CA LEU A 825 -54.67 -20.15 34.09
C LEU A 825 -54.05 -21.17 33.13
N LEU A 826 -53.50 -20.72 32.00
CA LEU A 826 -52.83 -21.60 31.04
C LEU A 826 -51.55 -22.20 31.62
N ILE A 827 -50.75 -21.40 32.33
CA ILE A 827 -49.56 -21.89 33.06
C ILE A 827 -49.98 -22.88 34.14
N GLN A 828 -51.01 -22.55 34.94
CA GLN A 828 -51.49 -23.45 35.98
C GLN A 828 -51.98 -24.80 35.42
N PHE A 829 -52.78 -24.80 34.34
CA PHE A 829 -53.26 -26.05 33.73
C PHE A 829 -52.13 -26.86 33.10
N TYR A 830 -51.10 -26.19 32.59
CA TYR A 830 -49.88 -26.82 32.07
C TYR A 830 -49.05 -27.45 33.19
N GLU A 831 -48.76 -26.72 34.27
CA GLU A 831 -48.01 -27.21 35.44
C GLU A 831 -48.74 -28.37 36.14
N GLU A 832 -50.07 -28.32 36.23
CA GLU A 832 -50.89 -29.40 36.79
C GLU A 832 -51.09 -30.59 35.83
N LYS A 833 -50.49 -30.56 34.63
CA LYS A 833 -50.62 -31.56 33.56
C LYS A 833 -52.07 -31.89 33.18
N GLN A 834 -52.98 -30.91 33.24
CA GLN A 834 -54.42 -31.08 32.95
C GLN A 834 -54.75 -30.75 31.48
N ILE A 835 -54.35 -31.63 30.56
CA ILE A 835 -54.50 -31.41 29.10
C ILE A 835 -55.95 -31.17 28.66
N ASP A 836 -56.92 -31.92 29.21
CA ASP A 836 -58.34 -31.77 28.84
C ASP A 836 -58.88 -30.37 29.16
N ARG A 837 -58.50 -29.84 30.34
CA ARG A 837 -58.89 -28.49 30.79
C ARG A 837 -58.15 -27.40 30.03
N LEU A 838 -56.88 -27.62 29.73
CA LEU A 838 -56.07 -26.73 28.91
C LEU A 838 -56.66 -26.61 27.50
N GLN A 839 -57.07 -27.74 26.91
CA GLN A 839 -57.75 -27.77 25.61
C GLN A 839 -59.10 -27.03 25.65
N GLU A 840 -59.93 -27.29 26.67
CA GLU A 840 -61.22 -26.63 26.84
C GLU A 840 -61.05 -25.10 27.00
N TYR A 841 -60.05 -24.68 27.77
CA TYR A 841 -59.79 -23.27 28.02
C TYR A 841 -59.20 -22.55 26.80
N LEU A 842 -58.26 -23.19 26.09
CA LEU A 842 -57.75 -22.69 24.81
C LEU A 842 -58.86 -22.55 23.75
N GLU A 843 -59.84 -23.48 23.73
CA GLU A 843 -60.99 -23.38 22.83
C GLU A 843 -61.89 -22.20 23.17
N LYS A 844 -62.10 -21.92 24.47
CA LYS A 844 -62.83 -20.72 24.94
C LYS A 844 -62.11 -19.44 24.56
N LEU A 845 -60.80 -19.36 24.79
CA LEU A 845 -59.99 -18.19 24.39
C LEU A 845 -60.05 -17.94 22.89
N ARG A 846 -60.06 -19.02 22.07
CA ARG A 846 -60.24 -18.89 20.63
C ARG A 846 -61.63 -18.39 20.26
N GLN A 847 -62.69 -18.93 20.87
CA GLN A 847 -64.07 -18.49 20.60
C GLN A 847 -64.30 -17.02 20.96
N ASN A 848 -63.56 -16.51 21.94
CA ASN A 848 -63.56 -15.10 22.32
C ASN A 848 -62.57 -14.24 21.52
N GLU A 849 -61.94 -14.79 20.46
CA GLU A 849 -60.93 -14.13 19.62
C GLU A 849 -59.67 -13.65 20.37
N GLU A 850 -59.43 -14.12 21.59
CA GLU A 850 -58.25 -13.74 22.39
C GLU A 850 -56.96 -14.41 21.92
N ILE A 851 -57.06 -15.55 21.22
CA ILE A 851 -55.92 -16.25 20.61
C ILE A 851 -56.27 -16.74 19.19
N THR A 852 -55.28 -16.79 18.30
CA THR A 852 -55.46 -17.36 16.94
C THR A 852 -55.44 -18.88 16.96
N GLU A 853 -56.09 -19.50 15.97
CA GLU A 853 -56.11 -20.96 15.80
C GLU A 853 -54.70 -21.56 15.64
N VAL A 854 -53.75 -20.81 15.07
CA VAL A 854 -52.35 -21.23 14.92
C VAL A 854 -51.66 -21.30 16.29
N ILE A 855 -51.81 -20.26 17.11
CA ILE A 855 -51.25 -20.20 18.47
C ILE A 855 -51.88 -21.29 19.33
N ARG A 856 -53.20 -21.47 19.25
CA ARG A 856 -53.93 -22.54 19.97
C ARG A 856 -53.38 -23.92 19.66
N LYS A 857 -53.24 -24.25 18.37
CA LYS A 857 -52.72 -25.56 17.94
C LYS A 857 -51.29 -25.78 18.39
N ARG A 858 -50.47 -24.73 18.38
CA ARG A 858 -49.08 -24.82 18.82
C ARG A 858 -48.95 -24.97 20.33
N LEU A 859 -49.70 -24.19 21.11
CA LEU A 859 -49.78 -24.35 22.57
C LEU A 859 -50.23 -25.75 22.96
N LEU A 860 -51.27 -26.28 22.31
CA LEU A 860 -51.75 -27.64 22.56
C LEU A 860 -50.70 -28.69 22.18
N LEU A 861 -50.06 -28.54 21.02
CA LEU A 861 -49.02 -29.47 20.55
C LEU A 861 -47.81 -29.52 21.48
N GLU A 862 -47.30 -28.36 21.93
CA GLU A 862 -46.16 -28.34 22.84
C GLU A 862 -46.56 -28.85 24.25
N ALA A 863 -47.79 -28.57 24.72
CA ALA A 863 -48.29 -29.13 25.97
C ALA A 863 -48.45 -30.66 25.92
N GLU A 864 -48.98 -31.20 24.82
CA GLU A 864 -49.11 -32.65 24.63
C GLU A 864 -47.76 -33.37 24.53
N LYS A 865 -46.75 -32.74 23.93
CA LYS A 865 -45.38 -33.28 23.92
C LYS A 865 -44.80 -33.33 25.33
N ALA A 866 -44.90 -32.23 26.09
CA ALA A 866 -44.36 -32.12 27.44
C ALA A 866 -45.03 -33.07 28.46
N VAL A 867 -46.27 -33.51 28.21
CA VAL A 867 -46.94 -34.52 29.05
C VAL A 867 -46.61 -35.96 28.61
N LYS A 868 -46.21 -36.16 27.35
CA LYS A 868 -45.78 -37.48 26.83
C LYS A 868 -44.34 -37.82 27.17
N GLU A 869 -43.47 -36.81 27.23
CA GLU A 869 -42.12 -36.86 27.80
C GLU A 869 -42.22 -36.98 29.33
#